data_AF-A0A0G4N0P4-F1
#
_entry.id   AF-A0A0G4N0P4-F1
#
_cell.length_a   1.000
_cell.length_b   1.000
_cell.length_c   1.000
_cell.angle_alpha   90.00
_cell.angle_beta   90.00
_cell.angle_gamma   90.00
#
_symmetry.space_group_name_H-M   'P 1'
#
loop_
_entity.id
_entity.type
_entity.pdbx_description
1 polymer ?
#
loop_
_entity_poly.entity_id
_entity_poly.type
_entity_poly.pdbx_seq_one_letter_code
_entity_poly.pdbx_strand_id
1 'polypeptide(L)'
;MASLPETNNAAGEPTSIKNQALLTGASATQNFAPIQNICAHLNAFHAYVSDPARVVEANHYCGHLNEDVRQCILYDSPDSTARIIGIEYMISPTLYETLEAEERKLWHSHVYEVKSGMLIMPQPTLPDAAWELAENKEMEEVVKLYGKVYHLWQVDRGDKLPLGKPELMTSFTAPGQFDFEKFVGDRDERFQSDYKGKEKAREGIKSPKIHPDADQAWKTQGKQRTRWSTANMVPKLKTDQQVADNIQIAQAEAPRFEKVQWTKEPHLRKLYFLTIFLMVASATTGYDGMLVNTSQMMKQFADYFGEGVTNNNKLGILINMFNIGSIISFFITPYIADHYGRKTAIFIGCLFMILGGFLGAFSNGWGMYIGGRFVLGFGNSLAQMSSPLLLTEICHPQHRGPVTAVYNCLWNLGSLVVSSIGWGTAYIDGNWSWRSITLLQITPSVMQICGLWWIPESPRYLMNMDRHEDALAMLTKWHGGGDVNNSTVQFQYREIKETMRLEKEADKATTYADFLRTKGNRWRLAIVISLGVISQYSGNALFSNYMNTIYEGAGITNQNQKLAMSTGKAVLDLGCAIAAALTVDYFGRRPLFLVSITGMVVNFVCWTITGAIYENSNENNSAAGYTQLVFIWIFGIFYDIGFSGLLIAYALEVLPFHLRAKGMMIMNITVQAILALSNQTNKIAWDNLPNHWNFMLFYTLWDFCELVFVYFFYVETKGPTLEEIARIFDGDDAIAHVDMNQVEKEIHAGEHLEDDINVHAVDNEKSRV
;
A
#
# COMPACT_ATOMS: atom_id res chain seq x y z
N MET A 1 39.65 -13.26 26.53
CA MET A 1 39.83 -14.72 26.35
C MET A 1 38.99 -15.43 27.38
N ALA A 2 37.80 -15.85 26.97
CA ALA A 2 37.06 -16.95 27.58
C ALA A 2 36.72 -17.85 26.39
N SER A 3 37.14 -19.11 26.45
CA SER A 3 36.90 -20.12 25.42
C SER A 3 35.41 -20.18 25.10
N LEU A 4 35.07 -20.17 23.81
CA LEU A 4 33.72 -20.50 23.33
C LEU A 4 33.29 -21.84 23.96
N PRO A 5 32.04 -21.99 24.42
CA PRO A 5 31.55 -23.28 24.91
C PRO A 5 31.70 -24.34 23.81
N GLU A 6 32.23 -25.51 24.18
CA GLU A 6 32.54 -26.64 23.28
C GLU A 6 31.33 -27.26 22.57
N THR A 7 30.11 -26.77 22.80
CA THR A 7 28.87 -27.40 22.32
C THR A 7 28.47 -27.01 20.88
N ASN A 8 29.09 -25.99 20.28
CA ASN A 8 28.74 -25.54 18.92
C ASN A 8 29.92 -25.66 17.93
N ASN A 9 30.08 -26.84 17.32
CA ASN A 9 31.00 -27.09 16.21
C ASN A 9 30.42 -26.69 14.83
N ALA A 10 29.48 -25.73 14.77
CA ALA A 10 28.97 -25.22 13.50
C ALA A 10 30.13 -24.66 12.65
N ALA A 11 30.07 -24.89 11.34
CA ALA A 11 31.12 -24.45 10.43
C ALA A 11 31.13 -22.91 10.29
N GLY A 12 32.30 -22.29 10.48
CA GLY A 12 32.49 -20.85 10.23
C GLY A 12 33.52 -20.21 11.17
N GLU A 13 33.90 -18.97 10.85
CA GLU A 13 34.67 -18.12 11.75
C GLU A 13 33.77 -17.54 12.86
N PRO A 14 34.29 -17.29 14.07
CA PRO A 14 33.53 -16.61 15.12
C PRO A 14 32.98 -15.25 14.65
N THR A 15 31.84 -14.84 15.21
CA THR A 15 31.27 -13.51 14.94
C THR A 15 32.30 -12.43 15.26
N SER A 16 32.65 -11.61 14.26
CA SER A 16 33.62 -10.52 14.43
C SER A 16 33.15 -9.50 15.48
N ILE A 17 34.11 -8.82 16.14
CA ILE A 17 33.83 -7.76 17.12
C ILE A 17 32.92 -6.67 16.52
N LYS A 18 33.10 -6.37 15.22
CA LYS A 18 32.25 -5.42 14.49
C LYS A 18 30.79 -5.90 14.42
N ASN A 19 30.57 -7.19 14.10
CA ASN A 19 29.22 -7.74 14.05
C ASN A 19 28.59 -7.84 15.44
N GLN A 20 29.36 -8.18 16.47
CA GLN A 20 28.85 -8.18 17.85
C GLN A 20 28.40 -6.76 18.30
N ALA A 21 29.17 -5.72 17.96
CA ALA A 21 28.80 -4.34 18.25
C ALA A 21 27.53 -3.90 17.48
N LEU A 22 27.41 -4.29 16.20
CA LEU A 22 26.22 -4.01 15.40
C LEU A 22 24.98 -4.77 15.91
N LEU A 23 25.13 -6.03 16.30
CA LEU A 23 24.05 -6.83 16.89
C LEU A 23 23.59 -6.27 18.24
N THR A 24 24.51 -5.74 19.05
CA THR A 24 24.17 -5.08 20.32
C THR A 24 23.39 -3.78 20.10
N GLY A 25 23.73 -3.01 19.06
CA GLY A 25 22.96 -1.83 18.67
C GLY A 25 21.59 -2.17 18.09
N ALA A 26 21.50 -3.23 17.27
CA ALA A 26 20.25 -3.71 16.70
C ALA A 26 19.32 -4.27 17.78
N SER A 27 19.82 -5.09 18.71
CA SER A 27 19.01 -5.70 19.77
C SER A 27 18.44 -4.69 20.76
N ALA A 28 19.09 -3.52 20.92
CA ALA A 28 18.56 -2.42 21.72
C ALA A 28 17.39 -1.67 21.07
N THR A 29 17.15 -1.87 19.77
CA THR A 29 16.13 -1.13 18.99
C THR A 29 15.06 -2.03 18.39
N GLN A 30 15.33 -3.33 18.24
CA GLN A 30 14.40 -4.31 17.69
C GLN A 30 13.47 -4.86 18.77
N ASN A 31 12.21 -5.06 18.39
CA ASN A 31 11.20 -5.66 19.25
C ASN A 31 11.24 -7.20 19.10
N PHE A 32 11.54 -7.91 20.20
CA PHE A 32 11.56 -9.38 20.25
C PHE A 32 10.30 -9.97 20.91
N ALA A 33 9.16 -9.28 20.83
CA ALA A 33 7.90 -9.69 21.48
C ALA A 33 7.54 -11.18 21.30
N PRO A 34 7.69 -11.83 20.12
CA PRO A 34 7.37 -13.26 19.99
C PRO A 34 8.26 -14.17 20.85
N ILE A 35 9.56 -13.87 20.95
CA ILE A 35 10.51 -14.64 21.76
C ILE A 35 10.27 -14.39 23.25
N GLN A 36 9.78 -13.22 23.63
CA GLN A 36 9.40 -12.90 25.01
C GLN A 36 8.21 -13.74 25.52
N ASN A 37 7.45 -14.39 24.63
CA ASN A 37 6.36 -15.31 25.01
C ASN A 37 6.85 -16.73 25.38
N ILE A 38 8.15 -17.01 25.28
CA ILE A 38 8.73 -18.26 25.75
C ILE A 38 8.72 -18.24 27.28
N CYS A 39 7.95 -19.15 27.88
CA CYS A 39 7.73 -19.20 29.33
C CYS A 39 8.12 -20.53 29.98
N ALA A 40 8.41 -21.58 29.19
CA ALA A 40 8.84 -22.87 29.70
C ALA A 40 10.05 -23.42 28.94
N HIS A 41 10.98 -24.04 29.68
CA HIS A 41 12.08 -24.83 29.14
C HIS A 41 11.86 -26.29 29.56
N LEU A 42 11.70 -27.18 28.58
CA LEU A 42 11.57 -28.63 28.78
C LEU A 42 12.75 -29.35 28.12
N ASN A 43 13.17 -30.48 28.68
CA ASN A 43 14.15 -31.37 28.05
C ASN A 43 13.51 -32.75 27.84
N ALA A 44 13.56 -33.22 26.59
CA ALA A 44 12.90 -34.45 26.14
C ALA A 44 13.80 -35.23 25.17
N PHE A 45 13.39 -36.46 24.85
CA PHE A 45 14.08 -37.32 23.89
C PHE A 45 13.14 -37.74 22.76
N HIS A 46 13.57 -37.51 21.53
CA HIS A 46 12.83 -37.84 20.32
C HIS A 46 13.47 -39.00 19.57
N ALA A 47 12.66 -39.77 18.87
CA ALA A 47 13.08 -40.78 17.92
C ALA A 47 12.58 -40.45 16.51
N TYR A 48 13.35 -40.80 15.48
CA TYR A 48 12.91 -40.61 14.10
C TYR A 48 11.78 -41.58 13.76
N VAL A 49 10.68 -41.12 13.16
CA VAL A 49 9.60 -42.02 12.73
C VAL A 49 10.10 -43.00 11.64
N SER A 50 11.03 -42.55 10.80
CA SER A 50 11.67 -43.37 9.76
C SER A 50 12.64 -44.42 10.33
N ASP A 51 13.25 -44.15 11.49
CA ASP A 51 14.17 -45.06 12.18
C ASP A 51 14.14 -44.85 13.71
N PRO A 52 13.20 -45.51 14.42
CA PRO A 52 12.98 -45.26 15.86
C PRO A 52 14.13 -45.68 16.78
N ALA A 53 15.18 -46.33 16.26
CA ALA A 53 16.37 -46.68 17.04
C ALA A 53 17.31 -45.47 17.25
N ARG A 54 17.15 -44.40 16.47
CA ARG A 54 17.98 -43.20 16.53
C ARG A 54 17.33 -42.19 17.48
N VAL A 55 18.00 -41.91 18.59
CA VAL A 55 17.52 -41.04 19.67
C VAL A 55 18.22 -39.68 19.60
N VAL A 56 17.46 -38.61 19.76
CA VAL A 56 17.95 -37.24 19.79
C VAL A 56 17.38 -36.54 21.03
N GLU A 57 18.25 -35.99 21.86
CA GLU A 57 17.84 -35.12 22.96
C GLU A 57 17.50 -33.72 22.42
N ALA A 58 16.42 -33.14 22.91
CA ALA A 58 15.93 -31.83 22.49
C ALA A 58 15.59 -30.96 23.69
N ASN A 59 16.04 -29.70 23.64
CA ASN A 59 15.67 -28.64 24.57
C ASN A 59 14.56 -27.81 23.95
N HIS A 60 13.37 -27.89 24.54
CA HIS A 60 12.16 -27.22 24.09
C HIS A 60 12.00 -25.90 24.82
N TYR A 61 11.94 -24.82 24.06
CA TYR A 61 11.61 -23.50 24.57
C TYR A 61 10.20 -23.15 24.10
N CYS A 62 9.24 -23.29 25.01
CA CYS A 62 7.82 -23.28 24.71
C CYS A 62 7.17 -21.95 25.06
N GLY A 63 6.28 -21.50 24.18
CA GLY A 63 5.35 -20.42 24.42
C GLY A 63 3.90 -20.89 24.24
N HIS A 64 3.02 -20.42 25.11
CA HIS A 64 1.60 -20.72 25.04
C HIS A 64 0.93 -19.69 24.14
N LEU A 65 0.21 -20.18 23.12
CA LEU A 65 -0.60 -19.30 22.27
C LEU A 65 -1.96 -19.04 22.89
N ASN A 66 -2.52 -20.07 23.51
CA ASN A 66 -3.73 -20.07 24.30
C ASN A 66 -3.70 -21.32 25.20
N GLU A 67 -4.80 -21.60 25.90
CA GLU A 67 -4.95 -22.78 26.77
C GLU A 67 -4.83 -24.12 26.02
N ASP A 68 -5.17 -24.15 24.73
CA ASP A 68 -5.26 -25.38 23.94
C ASP A 68 -4.05 -25.63 23.02
N VAL A 69 -3.20 -24.64 22.78
CA VAL A 69 -2.08 -24.70 21.82
C VAL A 69 -0.80 -24.14 22.43
N ARG A 70 0.21 -25.00 22.52
CA ARG A 70 1.61 -24.64 22.83
C ARG A 70 2.47 -24.81 21.58
N GLN A 71 3.44 -23.92 21.41
CA GLN A 71 4.44 -24.03 20.36
C GLN A 71 5.83 -23.96 20.97
N CYS A 72 6.77 -24.75 20.47
CA CYS A 72 8.12 -24.84 21.01
C CYS A 72 9.16 -24.75 19.89
N ILE A 73 10.23 -24.00 20.16
CA ILE A 73 11.46 -24.03 19.36
C ILE A 73 12.41 -25.02 20.01
N LEU A 74 12.99 -25.92 19.22
CA LEU A 74 13.86 -26.98 19.71
C LEU A 74 15.32 -26.65 19.45
N TYR A 75 16.14 -26.84 20.48
CA TYR A 75 17.59 -26.67 20.45
C TYR A 75 18.32 -27.95 20.84
N ASP A 76 19.54 -28.15 20.33
CA ASP A 76 20.38 -29.29 20.70
C ASP A 76 21.03 -29.17 22.09
N SER A 77 21.19 -27.95 22.59
CA SER A 77 21.68 -27.69 23.95
C SER A 77 20.91 -26.55 24.64
N PRO A 78 21.02 -26.40 25.96
CA PRO A 78 20.46 -25.26 26.68
C PRO A 78 21.36 -24.01 26.63
N ASP A 79 22.52 -24.06 25.97
CA ASP A 79 23.48 -22.96 25.96
C ASP A 79 23.04 -21.81 25.06
N SER A 80 23.53 -20.60 25.31
CA SER A 80 23.25 -19.42 24.47
C SER A 80 23.71 -19.54 23.02
N THR A 81 24.57 -20.51 22.71
CA THR A 81 25.08 -20.80 21.37
C THR A 81 24.46 -22.04 20.75
N ALA A 82 23.38 -22.58 21.30
CA ALA A 82 22.74 -23.79 20.81
C ALA A 82 22.19 -23.63 19.38
N ARG A 83 22.17 -24.74 18.63
CA ARG A 83 21.64 -24.78 17.26
C ARG A 83 20.16 -25.11 17.29
N ILE A 84 19.37 -24.42 16.48
CA ILE A 84 17.95 -24.77 16.28
C ILE A 84 17.90 -26.08 15.51
N ILE A 85 17.20 -27.07 16.06
CA ILE A 85 17.06 -28.41 15.48
C ILE A 85 15.66 -28.69 14.98
N GLY A 86 14.64 -28.00 15.48
CA GLY A 86 13.26 -28.34 15.15
C GLY A 86 12.23 -27.42 15.76
N ILE A 87 10.98 -27.78 15.52
CA ILE A 87 9.80 -27.16 16.12
C ILE A 87 8.84 -28.25 16.58
N GLU A 88 8.09 -27.95 17.63
CA GLU A 88 6.98 -28.78 18.08
C GLU A 88 5.73 -27.93 18.33
N TYR A 89 4.58 -28.48 17.97
CA TYR A 89 3.29 -28.01 18.44
C TYR A 89 2.68 -29.05 19.37
N MET A 90 2.12 -28.59 20.48
CA MET A 90 1.31 -29.41 21.37
C MET A 90 -0.11 -28.87 21.41
N ILE A 91 -1.08 -29.76 21.25
CA ILE A 91 -2.51 -29.37 21.26
C ILE A 91 -3.30 -30.19 22.27
N SER A 92 -4.40 -29.60 22.75
CA SER A 92 -5.33 -30.28 23.64
C SER A 92 -6.05 -31.45 22.95
N PRO A 93 -6.59 -32.42 23.72
CA PRO A 93 -7.39 -33.50 23.17
C PRO A 93 -8.58 -33.02 22.34
N THR A 94 -9.19 -31.90 22.71
CA THR A 94 -10.34 -31.31 22.02
C THR A 94 -10.00 -30.94 20.59
N LEU A 95 -8.88 -30.24 20.37
CA LEU A 95 -8.41 -29.89 19.03
C LEU A 95 -7.92 -31.11 18.27
N TYR A 96 -7.24 -32.04 18.96
CA TYR A 96 -6.75 -33.26 18.34
C TYR A 96 -7.88 -34.11 17.74
N GLU A 97 -9.05 -34.16 18.39
CA GLU A 97 -10.22 -34.88 17.89
C GLU A 97 -10.81 -34.27 16.60
N THR A 98 -10.61 -32.97 16.36
CA THR A 98 -11.06 -32.30 15.12
C THR A 98 -10.19 -32.59 13.91
N LEU A 99 -8.99 -33.15 14.10
CA LEU A 99 -8.06 -33.44 13.01
C LEU A 99 -8.52 -34.63 12.17
N GLU A 100 -8.22 -34.57 10.87
CA GLU A 100 -8.45 -35.70 9.96
C GLU A 100 -7.65 -36.93 10.39
N ALA A 101 -8.18 -38.12 10.08
CA ALA A 101 -7.59 -39.38 10.53
C ALA A 101 -6.15 -39.60 10.05
N GLU A 102 -5.76 -39.11 8.86
CA GLU A 102 -4.37 -39.21 8.39
C GLU A 102 -3.44 -38.23 9.12
N GLU A 103 -3.94 -37.03 9.44
CA GLU A 103 -3.20 -36.00 10.17
C GLU A 103 -2.94 -36.45 11.61
N ARG A 104 -3.94 -37.02 12.30
CA ARG A 104 -3.82 -37.59 13.66
C ARG A 104 -2.66 -38.57 13.81
N LYS A 105 -2.34 -39.35 12.77
CA LYS A 105 -1.23 -40.34 12.80
C LYS A 105 0.15 -39.72 12.95
N LEU A 106 0.28 -38.42 12.66
CA LEU A 106 1.55 -37.69 12.76
C LEU A 106 1.85 -37.20 14.19
N TRP A 107 0.91 -37.38 15.12
CA TRP A 107 1.02 -36.89 16.49
C TRP A 107 1.30 -38.04 17.47
N HIS A 108 1.99 -37.71 18.55
CA HIS A 108 2.33 -38.62 19.62
C HIS A 108 1.79 -38.14 20.96
N SER A 109 1.69 -39.04 21.93
CA SER A 109 1.23 -38.74 23.30
C SER A 109 2.42 -38.54 24.26
N HIS A 110 2.29 -37.60 25.19
CA HIS A 110 3.35 -37.31 26.19
C HIS A 110 3.23 -38.16 27.48
N VAL A 111 2.28 -39.10 27.52
CA VAL A 111 1.91 -39.81 28.76
C VAL A 111 3.08 -40.56 29.37
N TYR A 112 3.82 -41.30 28.54
CA TYR A 112 4.95 -42.09 29.00
C TYR A 112 6.14 -41.19 29.39
N GLU A 113 6.43 -40.15 28.62
CA GLU A 113 7.56 -39.25 28.88
C GLU A 113 7.43 -38.54 30.22
N VAL A 114 6.23 -38.04 30.51
CA VAL A 114 5.93 -37.37 31.77
C VAL A 114 6.07 -38.34 32.93
N LYS A 115 5.40 -39.50 32.84
CA LYS A 115 5.32 -40.43 33.98
C LYS A 115 6.61 -41.20 34.26
N SER A 116 7.43 -41.45 33.24
CA SER A 116 8.73 -42.12 33.40
C SER A 116 9.83 -41.21 33.97
N GLY A 117 9.55 -39.91 34.16
CA GLY A 117 10.58 -38.93 34.54
C GLY A 117 11.52 -38.53 33.40
N MET A 118 11.24 -38.98 32.18
CA MET A 118 12.04 -38.67 30.98
C MET A 118 11.87 -37.22 30.52
N LEU A 119 10.67 -36.66 30.66
CA LEU A 119 10.43 -35.23 30.43
C LEU A 119 10.69 -34.46 31.72
N ILE A 120 11.56 -33.45 31.66
CA ILE A 120 11.80 -32.56 32.81
C ILE A 120 11.73 -31.10 32.41
N MET A 121 11.48 -30.25 33.39
CA MET A 121 11.87 -28.84 33.34
C MET A 121 13.21 -28.69 34.06
N PRO A 122 14.30 -28.34 33.36
CA PRO A 122 15.59 -28.07 33.99
C PRO A 122 15.48 -27.03 35.10
N GLN A 123 16.10 -27.30 36.24
CA GLN A 123 15.92 -26.53 37.46
C GLN A 123 16.53 -25.12 37.36
N PRO A 124 15.77 -24.05 37.65
CA PRO A 124 16.30 -22.71 37.86
C PRO A 124 16.87 -22.60 39.28
N THR A 125 17.45 -21.44 39.63
CA THR A 125 18.05 -21.14 40.94
C THR A 125 17.07 -21.09 42.14
N LEU A 126 15.95 -21.82 42.09
CA LEU A 126 14.94 -21.94 43.16
C LEU A 126 15.23 -23.14 44.09
N PRO A 127 14.73 -23.12 45.34
CA PRO A 127 14.82 -24.27 46.25
C PRO A 127 14.09 -25.51 45.71
N ASP A 128 14.71 -26.68 45.83
CA ASP A 128 14.28 -27.95 45.21
C ASP A 128 12.80 -28.28 45.44
N ALA A 129 12.31 -28.19 46.68
CA ALA A 129 10.92 -28.53 47.01
C ALA A 129 9.88 -27.62 46.33
N ALA A 130 10.20 -26.34 46.11
CA ALA A 130 9.31 -25.41 45.42
C ALA A 130 9.33 -25.65 43.90
N TRP A 131 10.50 -26.01 43.37
CA TRP A 131 10.66 -26.34 41.96
C TRP A 131 9.95 -27.64 41.57
N GLU A 132 10.11 -28.70 42.37
CA GLU A 132 9.45 -29.99 42.14
C GLU A 132 7.92 -29.85 42.08
N LEU A 133 7.34 -29.01 42.95
CA LEU A 133 5.91 -28.74 42.93
C LEU A 133 5.47 -28.01 41.65
N ALA A 134 6.25 -27.02 41.19
CA ALA A 134 5.95 -26.25 39.99
C ALA A 134 6.07 -27.12 38.74
N GLU A 135 7.16 -27.88 38.63
CA GLU A 135 7.39 -28.82 37.52
C GLU A 135 6.27 -29.88 37.47
N ASN A 136 5.90 -30.49 38.60
CA ASN A 136 4.85 -31.51 38.61
C ASN A 136 3.48 -30.94 38.18
N LYS A 137 3.18 -29.67 38.49
CA LYS A 137 1.97 -29.00 37.99
C LYS A 137 2.00 -28.80 36.48
N GLU A 138 3.13 -28.38 35.91
CA GLU A 138 3.27 -28.29 34.45
C GLU A 138 3.15 -29.68 33.79
N MET A 139 3.66 -30.72 34.44
CA MET A 139 3.53 -32.10 33.96
C MET A 139 2.07 -32.60 33.97
N GLU A 140 1.23 -32.15 34.91
CA GLU A 140 -0.21 -32.45 34.92
C GLU A 140 -0.97 -31.82 33.74
N GLU A 141 -0.43 -30.75 33.17
CA GLU A 141 -0.92 -30.11 31.96
C GLU A 141 -0.41 -30.85 30.71
N VAL A 142 0.91 -31.01 30.59
CA VAL A 142 1.57 -31.58 29.41
C VAL A 142 1.15 -33.03 29.15
N VAL A 143 0.92 -33.83 30.20
CA VAL A 143 0.49 -35.23 30.07
C VAL A 143 -0.80 -35.41 29.26
N LYS A 144 -1.62 -34.36 29.16
CA LYS A 144 -2.90 -34.37 28.42
C LYS A 144 -2.74 -34.04 26.94
N LEU A 145 -1.64 -33.43 26.54
CA LEU A 145 -1.47 -32.87 25.20
C LEU A 145 -0.95 -33.91 24.19
N TYR A 146 -1.23 -33.65 22.92
CA TYR A 146 -0.66 -34.37 21.78
C TYR A 146 0.41 -33.53 21.10
N GLY A 147 1.58 -34.10 20.84
CA GLY A 147 2.73 -33.43 20.24
C GLY A 147 2.93 -33.78 18.77
N LYS A 148 3.22 -32.79 17.93
CA LYS A 148 3.70 -32.97 16.55
C LYS A 148 5.02 -32.24 16.38
N VAL A 149 6.06 -33.00 16.09
CA VAL A 149 7.43 -32.51 16.08
C VAL A 149 8.14 -32.82 14.77
N TYR A 150 8.83 -31.82 14.24
CA TYR A 150 9.74 -31.98 13.11
C TYR A 150 11.13 -31.52 13.50
N HIS A 151 12.12 -32.38 13.24
CA HIS A 151 13.52 -31.95 13.21
C HIS A 151 13.85 -31.51 11.79
N LEU A 152 14.38 -30.30 11.66
CA LEU A 152 14.67 -29.67 10.36
C LEU A 152 15.86 -30.31 9.66
N TRP A 153 16.72 -31.01 10.41
CA TRP A 153 17.92 -31.69 9.95
C TRP A 153 18.36 -32.77 10.94
N GLN A 154 19.28 -33.66 10.53
CA GLN A 154 19.61 -34.86 11.29
C GLN A 154 20.89 -34.70 12.14
N VAL A 155 20.72 -34.18 13.36
CA VAL A 155 21.85 -33.76 14.21
C VAL A 155 22.72 -34.90 14.76
N ASP A 156 22.18 -36.12 14.86
CA ASP A 156 22.90 -37.30 15.35
C ASP A 156 23.99 -37.80 14.37
N ARG A 157 24.00 -37.31 13.12
CA ARG A 157 25.02 -37.67 12.12
C ARG A 157 26.36 -36.98 12.32
N GLY A 158 26.42 -35.96 13.20
CA GLY A 158 27.62 -35.15 13.40
C GLY A 158 27.85 -34.09 12.32
N ASP A 159 26.82 -33.77 11.53
CA ASP A 159 26.91 -32.72 10.51
C ASP A 159 27.15 -31.34 11.15
N LYS A 160 28.04 -30.55 10.53
CA LYS A 160 28.36 -29.19 10.99
C LYS A 160 27.40 -28.12 10.48
N LEU A 161 26.53 -28.46 9.53
CA LEU A 161 25.55 -27.59 8.90
C LEU A 161 24.20 -28.30 8.83
N PRO A 162 23.07 -27.57 8.78
CA PRO A 162 21.73 -28.14 8.65
C PRO A 162 21.52 -28.73 7.25
N LEU A 163 21.92 -29.99 7.09
CA LEU A 163 21.81 -30.75 5.84
C LEU A 163 20.67 -31.76 5.90
N GLY A 164 20.09 -32.02 4.72
CA GLY A 164 19.01 -32.99 4.55
C GLY A 164 17.62 -32.35 4.57
N LYS A 165 16.61 -33.21 4.54
CA LYS A 165 15.20 -32.84 4.60
C LYS A 165 14.70 -32.90 6.05
N PRO A 166 13.68 -32.12 6.42
CA PRO A 166 13.01 -32.28 7.70
C PRO A 166 12.45 -33.69 7.87
N GLU A 167 12.61 -34.25 9.07
CA GLU A 167 12.12 -35.57 9.44
C GLU A 167 11.08 -35.43 10.55
N LEU A 168 9.99 -36.20 10.43
CA LEU A 168 8.99 -36.32 11.48
C LEU A 168 9.58 -37.12 12.65
N MET A 169 9.43 -36.59 13.86
CA MET A 169 9.88 -37.25 15.07
C MET A 169 8.69 -37.78 15.88
N THR A 170 8.97 -38.74 16.76
CA THR A 170 8.02 -39.27 17.74
C THR A 170 8.69 -39.33 19.10
N SER A 171 7.87 -39.33 20.13
CA SER A 171 8.25 -39.64 21.52
C SER A 171 8.22 -41.14 21.80
N PHE A 172 8.82 -41.57 22.91
CA PHE A 172 8.73 -42.92 23.45
C PHE A 172 7.44 -43.14 24.24
N THR A 173 6.83 -44.31 24.08
CA THR A 173 5.50 -44.65 24.63
C THR A 173 5.52 -45.83 25.59
N ALA A 174 6.63 -46.57 25.70
CA ALA A 174 6.73 -47.74 26.56
C ALA A 174 8.19 -48.06 26.98
N PRO A 175 8.39 -48.79 28.09
CA PRO A 175 9.70 -49.27 28.50
C PRO A 175 10.35 -50.18 27.45
N GLY A 176 11.67 -50.11 27.31
CA GLY A 176 12.45 -50.96 26.42
C GLY A 176 12.54 -50.50 24.96
N GLN A 177 11.96 -49.35 24.61
CA GLN A 177 12.08 -48.77 23.27
C GLN A 177 13.44 -48.12 22.98
N PHE A 178 14.18 -47.71 24.02
CA PHE A 178 15.54 -47.20 23.93
C PHE A 178 16.31 -47.48 25.23
N ASP A 179 17.62 -47.22 25.21
CA ASP A 179 18.51 -47.38 26.36
C ASP A 179 18.29 -46.25 27.40
N PHE A 180 17.20 -46.38 28.14
CA PHE A 180 16.69 -45.36 29.04
C PHE A 180 17.72 -44.95 30.10
N GLU A 181 18.38 -45.92 30.75
CA GLU A 181 19.35 -45.64 31.82
C GLU A 181 20.55 -44.85 31.32
N LYS A 182 21.04 -45.17 30.11
CA LYS A 182 22.15 -44.44 29.51
C LYS A 182 21.77 -42.99 29.17
N PHE A 183 20.77 -42.80 28.32
CA PHE A 183 20.45 -41.46 27.81
C PHE A 183 19.86 -40.53 28.88
N VAL A 184 18.93 -41.04 29.69
CA VAL A 184 18.29 -40.24 30.76
C VAL A 184 19.26 -40.06 31.94
N GLY A 185 20.10 -41.06 32.23
CA GLY A 185 21.15 -40.95 33.25
C GLY A 185 22.20 -39.88 32.90
N ASP A 186 22.69 -39.88 31.65
CA ASP A 186 23.63 -38.85 31.16
C ASP A 186 23.02 -37.44 31.27
N ARG A 187 21.71 -37.31 31.01
CA ARG A 187 20.96 -36.05 31.14
C ARG A 187 20.79 -35.61 32.59
N ASP A 188 20.47 -36.54 33.48
CA ASP A 188 20.32 -36.30 34.90
C ASP A 188 21.63 -35.85 35.56
N GLU A 189 22.77 -36.40 35.14
CA GLU A 189 24.08 -35.92 35.59
C GLU A 189 24.32 -34.45 35.17
N ARG A 190 23.95 -34.08 33.94
CA ARG A 190 24.12 -32.71 33.43
C ARG A 190 23.18 -31.70 34.08
N PHE A 191 21.91 -32.05 34.29
CA PHE A 191 20.91 -31.16 34.85
C PHE A 191 20.71 -31.30 36.37
N GLN A 192 21.51 -32.15 37.03
CA GLN A 192 21.38 -32.45 38.47
C GLN A 192 19.97 -32.91 38.85
N SER A 193 19.40 -33.81 38.06
CA SER A 193 18.03 -34.32 38.19
C SER A 193 18.02 -35.81 38.58
N ASP A 194 16.88 -36.33 39.05
CA ASP A 194 16.67 -37.75 39.34
C ASP A 194 15.34 -38.25 38.74
N TYR A 195 15.42 -38.93 37.60
CA TYR A 195 14.26 -39.45 36.90
C TYR A 195 13.51 -40.52 37.71
N LYS A 196 14.20 -41.31 38.56
CA LYS A 196 13.56 -42.34 39.40
C LYS A 196 12.75 -41.70 40.53
N GLY A 197 13.28 -40.62 41.09
CA GLY A 197 12.56 -39.75 42.02
C GLY A 197 11.33 -39.14 41.38
N LYS A 198 11.48 -38.57 40.17
CA LYS A 198 10.37 -37.96 39.41
C LYS A 198 9.31 -38.95 38.99
N GLU A 199 9.69 -40.16 38.56
CA GLU A 199 8.76 -41.25 38.24
C GLU A 199 7.83 -41.54 39.43
N LYS A 200 8.42 -41.74 40.63
CA LYS A 200 7.67 -41.96 41.87
C LYS A 200 6.79 -40.77 42.23
N ALA A 201 7.30 -39.55 42.11
CA ALA A 201 6.55 -38.33 42.42
C ALA A 201 5.34 -38.14 41.49
N ARG A 202 5.40 -38.67 40.26
CA ARG A 202 4.39 -38.52 39.21
C ARG A 202 3.44 -39.72 39.09
N GLU A 203 3.56 -40.73 39.96
CA GLU A 203 2.64 -41.88 39.99
C GLU A 203 1.16 -41.43 40.12
N GLY A 204 0.93 -40.37 40.90
CA GLY A 204 -0.39 -39.77 41.14
C GLY A 204 -0.99 -38.98 39.98
N ILE A 205 -0.22 -38.66 38.94
CA ILE A 205 -0.72 -37.92 37.76
C ILE A 205 -1.64 -38.84 36.95
N LYS A 206 -2.88 -38.37 36.73
CA LYS A 206 -3.90 -39.10 35.95
C LYS A 206 -3.53 -39.13 34.47
N SER A 207 -3.43 -40.33 33.91
CA SER A 207 -3.20 -40.52 32.47
C SER A 207 -4.50 -40.35 31.68
N PRO A 208 -4.54 -39.51 30.64
CA PRO A 208 -5.67 -39.45 29.72
C PRO A 208 -5.80 -40.73 28.91
N LYS A 209 -6.99 -40.97 28.34
CA LYS A 209 -7.18 -42.07 27.37
C LYS A 209 -6.55 -41.66 26.05
N ILE A 210 -5.50 -42.38 25.63
CA ILE A 210 -4.82 -42.10 24.36
C ILE A 210 -5.70 -42.53 23.18
N HIS A 211 -5.92 -41.62 22.24
CA HIS A 211 -6.66 -41.88 21.00
C HIS A 211 -5.97 -42.98 20.16
N PRO A 212 -6.72 -43.92 19.53
CA PRO A 212 -6.14 -45.05 18.78
C PRO A 212 -5.27 -44.62 17.58
N ASP A 213 -5.51 -43.44 17.02
CA ASP A 213 -4.74 -42.90 15.89
C ASP A 213 -3.42 -42.23 16.29
N ALA A 214 -3.17 -41.94 17.57
CA ALA A 214 -1.88 -41.38 18.02
C ALA A 214 -0.78 -42.46 18.03
N ASP A 215 0.49 -42.07 18.15
CA ASP A 215 1.63 -42.97 18.36
C ASP A 215 1.81 -44.02 17.24
N GLN A 216 1.40 -43.70 16.02
CA GLN A 216 1.38 -44.65 14.90
C GLN A 216 2.78 -45.11 14.46
N ALA A 217 3.80 -44.30 14.75
CA ALA A 217 5.20 -44.65 14.54
C ALA A 217 5.56 -45.98 15.22
N TRP A 218 5.04 -46.24 16.43
CA TRP A 218 5.31 -47.47 17.17
C TRP A 218 4.37 -48.63 16.79
N LYS A 219 3.15 -48.34 16.34
CA LYS A 219 2.14 -49.35 15.97
C LYS A 219 2.42 -50.03 14.62
N THR A 220 3.20 -49.39 13.74
CA THR A 220 3.44 -49.86 12.36
C THR A 220 4.76 -50.63 12.16
N GLN A 221 5.47 -50.98 13.23
CA GLN A 221 6.82 -51.59 13.23
C GLN A 221 7.01 -52.92 12.44
N GLY A 222 5.99 -53.44 11.73
CA GLY A 222 6.08 -54.71 11.01
C GLY A 222 5.95 -54.69 9.47
N LYS A 223 5.35 -53.67 8.82
CA LYS A 223 4.94 -53.83 7.39
C LYS A 223 5.07 -52.63 6.43
N GLN A 224 5.49 -51.44 6.85
CA GLN A 224 5.59 -50.28 5.94
C GLN A 224 6.88 -49.44 6.13
N ARG A 225 8.04 -50.10 6.17
CA ARG A 225 9.35 -49.43 6.24
C ARG A 225 9.69 -48.51 5.06
N THR A 226 8.92 -48.54 3.96
CA THR A 226 9.22 -47.79 2.72
C THR A 226 8.19 -46.75 2.32
N ARG A 227 7.08 -46.57 3.07
CA ARG A 227 5.98 -45.69 2.63
C ARG A 227 6.06 -44.26 3.17
N TRP A 228 6.77 -44.02 4.27
CA TRP A 228 6.97 -42.69 4.86
C TRP A 228 8.12 -41.91 4.20
N SER A 229 8.26 -42.06 2.88
CA SER A 229 9.10 -41.16 2.10
C SER A 229 8.33 -39.86 1.92
N THR A 230 8.83 -38.77 2.51
CA THR A 230 8.38 -37.38 2.29
C THR A 230 8.23 -37.00 0.81
N ALA A 231 8.79 -37.77 -0.14
CA ALA A 231 8.62 -37.56 -1.58
C ALA A 231 7.18 -37.78 -2.09
N ASN A 232 6.33 -38.53 -1.37
CA ASN A 232 4.93 -38.76 -1.76
C ASN A 232 3.91 -37.96 -0.92
N MET A 233 4.38 -37.12 0.00
CA MET A 233 3.55 -36.32 0.93
C MET A 233 3.80 -34.81 0.83
N VAL A 234 4.47 -34.35 -0.24
CA VAL A 234 4.21 -33.00 -0.72
C VAL A 234 2.83 -33.08 -1.37
N PRO A 235 1.82 -32.29 -0.93
CA PRO A 235 0.63 -32.12 -1.74
C PRO A 235 1.14 -31.77 -3.13
N LYS A 236 0.82 -32.56 -4.17
CA LYS A 236 1.17 -32.21 -5.55
C LYS A 236 0.95 -30.70 -5.67
N LEU A 237 2.01 -29.95 -6.00
CA LEU A 237 1.94 -28.50 -6.19
C LEU A 237 0.63 -28.24 -6.92
N LYS A 238 -0.29 -27.59 -6.20
CA LYS A 238 -1.68 -27.41 -6.61
C LYS A 238 -1.61 -26.84 -8.03
N THR A 239 -2.34 -27.45 -8.97
CA THR A 239 -2.42 -26.95 -10.34
C THR A 239 -2.80 -25.46 -10.30
N ASP A 240 -2.37 -24.66 -11.29
CA ASP A 240 -2.69 -23.22 -11.35
C ASP A 240 -4.19 -22.92 -11.15
N GLN A 241 -5.04 -23.89 -11.49
CA GLN A 241 -6.48 -23.87 -11.30
C GLN A 241 -6.91 -24.01 -9.81
N GLN A 242 -6.25 -24.87 -9.02
CA GLN A 242 -6.49 -24.97 -7.58
C GLN A 242 -5.83 -23.84 -6.78
N VAL A 243 -4.75 -23.24 -7.29
CA VAL A 243 -4.21 -22.00 -6.73
C VAL A 243 -5.18 -20.85 -7.01
N ALA A 244 -5.75 -20.77 -8.21
CA ALA A 244 -6.81 -19.80 -8.52
C ALA A 244 -8.07 -20.03 -7.68
N ASP A 245 -8.49 -21.28 -7.45
CA ASP A 245 -9.64 -21.62 -6.60
C ASP A 245 -9.37 -21.29 -5.12
N ASN A 246 -8.16 -21.55 -4.60
CA ASN A 246 -7.79 -21.18 -3.23
C ASN A 246 -7.56 -19.68 -3.06
N ILE A 247 -7.11 -18.96 -4.09
CA ILE A 247 -7.12 -17.49 -4.10
C ILE A 247 -8.58 -17.01 -4.09
N GLN A 248 -9.50 -17.68 -4.80
CA GLN A 248 -10.93 -17.39 -4.72
C GLN A 248 -11.55 -17.69 -3.35
N ILE A 249 -11.10 -18.75 -2.67
CA ILE A 249 -11.54 -19.14 -1.32
C ILE A 249 -10.93 -18.20 -0.27
N ALA A 250 -9.65 -17.83 -0.36
CA ALA A 250 -9.01 -16.83 0.50
C ALA A 250 -9.59 -15.42 0.27
N GLN A 251 -9.97 -15.08 -0.97
CA GLN A 251 -10.78 -13.89 -1.27
C GLN A 251 -12.24 -14.03 -0.82
N ALA A 252 -12.70 -15.24 -0.48
CA ALA A 252 -14.00 -15.50 0.12
C ALA A 252 -13.97 -15.46 1.66
N GLU A 253 -12.83 -15.76 2.28
CA GLU A 253 -12.57 -15.79 3.73
C GLU A 253 -11.98 -14.50 4.29
N ALA A 254 -11.39 -13.61 3.47
CA ALA A 254 -11.23 -12.21 3.87
C ALA A 254 -12.61 -11.69 4.28
N PRO A 255 -12.78 -11.04 5.45
CA PRO A 255 -14.08 -10.62 5.94
C PRO A 255 -14.77 -9.85 4.83
N ARG A 256 -15.73 -10.53 4.17
CA ARG A 256 -16.49 -9.93 3.10
C ARG A 256 -17.33 -8.92 3.82
N PHE A 257 -16.85 -7.67 3.82
CA PHE A 257 -17.71 -6.54 4.07
C PHE A 257 -19.01 -6.85 3.31
N GLU A 258 -20.17 -6.82 3.97
CA GLU A 258 -21.43 -6.95 3.26
C GLU A 258 -21.34 -6.02 2.05
N LYS A 259 -21.65 -6.53 0.85
CA LYS A 259 -21.57 -5.71 -0.36
C LYS A 259 -22.54 -4.56 -0.20
N VAL A 260 -22.05 -3.42 0.27
CA VAL A 260 -22.90 -2.31 0.61
C VAL A 260 -23.30 -1.67 -0.70
N GLN A 261 -24.55 -1.92 -1.09
CA GLN A 261 -25.13 -1.28 -2.25
C GLN A 261 -25.51 0.13 -1.83
N TRP A 262 -24.66 1.11 -2.17
CA TRP A 262 -24.92 2.53 -1.91
C TRP A 262 -26.28 2.99 -2.44
N THR A 263 -26.80 2.33 -3.47
CA THR A 263 -28.13 2.58 -4.03
C THR A 263 -29.27 2.08 -3.17
N LYS A 264 -29.08 1.31 -2.09
CA LYS A 264 -30.16 0.86 -1.19
C LYS A 264 -30.16 1.60 0.15
N GLU A 265 -29.00 2.09 0.58
CA GLU A 265 -28.85 2.71 1.90
C GLU A 265 -28.95 4.25 1.84
N PRO A 266 -29.93 4.86 2.52
CA PRO A 266 -30.18 6.30 2.41
C PRO A 266 -29.05 7.16 3.00
N HIS A 267 -28.32 6.65 3.99
CA HIS A 267 -27.22 7.36 4.63
C HIS A 267 -25.98 7.45 3.71
N LEU A 268 -25.66 6.37 2.99
CA LEU A 268 -24.61 6.37 1.96
C LEU A 268 -24.99 7.20 0.74
N ARG A 269 -26.24 7.16 0.25
CA ARG A 269 -26.67 8.04 -0.85
C ARG A 269 -26.45 9.52 -0.50
N LYS A 270 -26.78 9.91 0.73
CA LYS A 270 -26.57 11.28 1.21
C LYS A 270 -25.07 11.61 1.28
N LEU A 271 -24.23 10.68 1.74
CA LEU A 271 -22.78 10.84 1.74
C LEU A 271 -22.23 11.02 0.32
N TYR A 272 -22.58 10.15 -0.62
CA TYR A 272 -22.11 10.25 -2.00
C TYR A 272 -22.60 11.53 -2.69
N PHE A 273 -23.83 11.96 -2.44
CA PHE A 273 -24.30 13.26 -2.92
C PHE A 273 -23.45 14.42 -2.37
N LEU A 274 -23.04 14.35 -1.10
CA LEU A 274 -22.13 15.33 -0.49
C LEU A 274 -20.71 15.25 -1.07
N THR A 275 -20.22 14.06 -1.45
CA THR A 275 -18.90 13.91 -2.08
C THR A 275 -18.79 14.58 -3.45
N ILE A 276 -19.91 14.78 -4.15
CA ILE A 276 -19.93 15.51 -5.44
C ILE A 276 -19.36 16.92 -5.26
N PHE A 277 -19.61 17.59 -4.13
CA PHE A 277 -19.07 18.92 -3.87
C PHE A 277 -17.55 18.93 -3.67
N LEU A 278 -16.95 17.84 -3.17
CA LEU A 278 -15.49 17.69 -3.10
C LEU A 278 -14.89 17.40 -4.48
N MET A 279 -15.61 16.63 -5.28
CA MET A 279 -15.26 16.30 -6.66
C MET A 279 -15.20 17.52 -7.58
N VAL A 280 -15.98 18.57 -7.30
CA VAL A 280 -15.94 19.86 -8.02
C VAL A 280 -14.55 20.52 -7.95
N ALA A 281 -13.73 20.23 -6.93
CA ALA A 281 -12.37 20.75 -6.83
C ALA A 281 -11.51 20.37 -8.05
N SER A 282 -11.58 19.10 -8.46
CA SER A 282 -10.85 18.60 -9.64
C SER A 282 -11.29 19.29 -10.93
N ALA A 283 -12.61 19.45 -11.10
CA ALA A 283 -13.18 20.18 -12.22
C ALA A 283 -12.78 21.67 -12.22
N THR A 284 -12.65 22.29 -11.04
CA THR A 284 -12.17 23.67 -10.91
C THR A 284 -10.73 23.79 -11.39
N THR A 285 -9.85 22.85 -11.00
CA THR A 285 -8.47 22.85 -11.49
C THR A 285 -8.39 22.67 -13.01
N GLY A 286 -9.25 21.83 -13.60
CA GLY A 286 -9.34 21.67 -15.06
C GLY A 286 -9.80 22.94 -15.77
N TYR A 287 -10.82 23.61 -15.20
CA TYR A 287 -11.32 24.88 -15.68
C TYR A 287 -10.22 25.95 -15.66
N ASP A 288 -9.54 26.11 -14.52
CA ASP A 288 -8.52 27.13 -14.29
C ASP A 288 -7.28 26.95 -15.15
N GLY A 289 -6.84 25.69 -15.29
CA GLY A 289 -5.69 25.33 -16.11
C GLY A 289 -5.90 25.65 -17.60
N MET A 290 -7.11 25.45 -18.12
CA MET A 290 -7.42 25.69 -19.53
C MET A 290 -7.96 27.09 -19.83
N LEU A 291 -8.33 27.87 -18.81
CA LEU A 291 -8.95 29.18 -19.00
C LEU A 291 -8.11 30.14 -19.83
N VAL A 292 -6.80 30.22 -19.57
CA VAL A 292 -5.90 31.12 -20.30
C VAL A 292 -5.79 30.68 -21.75
N ASN A 293 -5.75 29.38 -22.02
CA ASN A 293 -5.66 28.83 -23.38
C ASN A 293 -6.94 29.12 -24.18
N THR A 294 -8.12 28.92 -23.58
CA THR A 294 -9.40 29.28 -24.21
C THR A 294 -9.53 30.80 -24.42
N SER A 295 -9.06 31.60 -23.46
CA SER A 295 -9.11 33.07 -23.55
C SER A 295 -8.21 33.61 -24.67
N GLN A 296 -7.06 32.97 -24.92
CA GLN A 296 -6.15 33.36 -26.01
C GLN A 296 -6.76 33.17 -27.40
N MET A 297 -7.73 32.26 -27.55
CA MET A 297 -8.43 32.04 -28.83
C MET A 297 -9.45 33.15 -29.14
N MET A 298 -9.75 34.03 -28.17
CA MET A 298 -10.71 35.12 -28.32
C MET A 298 -10.03 36.41 -28.77
N LYS A 299 -10.52 37.00 -29.86
CA LYS A 299 -9.95 38.24 -30.42
C LYS A 299 -10.02 39.41 -29.43
N GLN A 300 -11.12 39.52 -28.69
CA GLN A 300 -11.35 40.58 -27.71
C GLN A 300 -10.34 40.55 -26.55
N PHE A 301 -9.82 39.37 -26.20
CA PHE A 301 -8.78 39.23 -25.17
C PHE A 301 -7.42 39.70 -25.69
N ALA A 302 -7.08 39.33 -26.93
CA ALA A 302 -5.87 39.79 -27.60
C ALA A 302 -5.87 41.33 -27.79
N ASP A 303 -7.01 41.90 -28.20
CA ASP A 303 -7.16 43.34 -28.44
C ASP A 303 -7.06 44.17 -27.14
N TYR A 304 -7.61 43.67 -26.03
CA TYR A 304 -7.58 44.40 -24.75
C TYR A 304 -6.19 44.46 -24.12
N PHE A 305 -5.41 43.38 -24.23
CA PHE A 305 -4.08 43.31 -23.64
C PHE A 305 -2.93 43.67 -24.61
N GLY A 306 -3.21 43.79 -25.92
CA GLY A 306 -2.31 44.36 -26.93
C GLY A 306 -0.88 43.82 -26.88
N GLU A 307 0.06 44.61 -26.34
CA GLU A 307 1.48 44.27 -26.15
C GLU A 307 1.75 43.14 -25.15
N GLY A 308 0.82 42.87 -24.22
CA GLY A 308 0.96 41.82 -23.21
C GLY A 308 0.82 40.40 -23.77
N VAL A 309 0.04 40.24 -24.85
CA VAL A 309 -0.21 38.96 -25.52
C VAL A 309 0.77 38.72 -26.67
N THR A 310 1.17 39.79 -27.37
CA THR A 310 2.14 39.75 -28.48
C THR A 310 3.58 39.57 -28.01
N ASN A 311 3.94 40.01 -26.80
CA ASN A 311 5.27 39.73 -26.25
C ASN A 311 5.31 38.35 -25.58
N ASN A 312 6.05 37.44 -26.20
CA ASN A 312 6.09 36.02 -25.86
C ASN A 312 6.55 35.75 -24.43
N ASN A 313 7.45 36.57 -23.90
CA ASN A 313 7.92 36.46 -22.52
C ASN A 313 6.84 36.89 -21.51
N LYS A 314 6.06 37.94 -21.81
CA LYS A 314 4.98 38.41 -20.92
C LYS A 314 3.85 37.39 -20.84
N LEU A 315 3.47 36.77 -21.97
CA LEU A 315 2.44 35.73 -21.98
C LEU A 315 2.86 34.49 -21.20
N GLY A 316 4.12 34.05 -21.36
CA GLY A 316 4.67 32.93 -20.57
C GLY A 316 4.65 33.22 -19.07
N ILE A 317 5.02 34.44 -18.66
CA ILE A 317 4.92 34.88 -17.26
C ILE A 317 3.47 34.81 -16.78
N LEU A 318 2.50 35.29 -17.58
CA LEU A 318 1.08 35.27 -17.19
C LEU A 318 0.58 33.85 -16.89
N ILE A 319 0.87 32.88 -17.78
CA ILE A 319 0.50 31.48 -17.57
C ILE A 319 1.21 30.92 -16.33
N ASN A 320 2.47 31.27 -16.14
CA ASN A 320 3.29 30.74 -15.05
C ASN A 320 2.96 31.27 -13.67
N MET A 321 2.34 32.44 -13.55
CA MET A 321 1.97 32.97 -12.24
C MET A 321 0.96 32.09 -11.51
N PHE A 322 0.13 31.34 -12.25
CA PHE A 322 -0.72 30.30 -11.67
C PHE A 322 0.11 29.15 -11.08
N ASN A 323 1.08 28.61 -11.85
CA ASN A 323 1.95 27.52 -11.40
C ASN A 323 2.84 27.93 -10.21
N ILE A 324 3.38 29.15 -10.24
CA ILE A 324 4.21 29.71 -9.15
C ILE A 324 3.36 29.85 -7.88
N GLY A 325 2.13 30.34 -7.99
CA GLY A 325 1.19 30.40 -6.87
C GLY A 325 0.93 29.01 -6.27
N SER A 326 0.76 28.00 -7.13
CA SER A 326 0.56 26.61 -6.71
C SER A 326 1.77 26.02 -5.97
N ILE A 327 2.99 26.25 -6.45
CA ILE A 327 4.22 25.73 -5.83
C ILE A 327 4.38 26.27 -4.40
N ILE A 328 4.13 27.57 -4.18
CA ILE A 328 4.26 28.18 -2.85
C ILE A 328 3.21 27.61 -1.89
N SER A 329 1.99 27.42 -2.37
CA SER A 329 0.90 26.88 -1.57
C SER A 329 1.15 25.42 -1.13
N PHE A 330 1.81 24.59 -1.94
CA PHE A 330 2.13 23.21 -1.56
C PHE A 330 3.00 23.09 -0.30
N PHE A 331 3.81 24.09 0.04
CA PHE A 331 4.56 24.08 1.30
C PHE A 331 3.69 24.40 2.52
N ILE A 332 2.61 25.16 2.31
CA ILE A 332 1.71 25.61 3.37
C ILE A 332 0.54 24.64 3.57
N THR A 333 0.13 23.96 2.49
CA THR A 333 -1.06 23.09 2.48
C THR A 333 -1.01 21.98 3.54
N PRO A 334 0.09 21.22 3.71
CA PRO A 334 0.16 20.15 4.72
C PRO A 334 -0.01 20.70 6.14
N TYR A 335 0.65 21.82 6.45
CA TYR A 335 0.55 22.46 7.76
C TYR A 335 -0.88 22.85 8.11
N ILE A 336 -1.61 23.45 7.15
CA ILE A 336 -3.02 23.83 7.36
C ILE A 336 -3.91 22.57 7.47
N ALA A 337 -3.74 21.60 6.58
CA ALA A 337 -4.57 20.40 6.54
C ALA A 337 -4.43 19.53 7.79
N ASP A 338 -3.23 19.44 8.36
CA ASP A 338 -2.95 18.58 9.52
C ASP A 338 -3.29 19.27 10.86
N HIS A 339 -3.09 20.59 10.98
CA HIS A 339 -3.42 21.34 12.21
C HIS A 339 -4.87 21.85 12.26
N TYR A 340 -5.39 22.42 11.18
CA TYR A 340 -6.69 23.09 11.17
C TYR A 340 -7.80 22.25 10.54
N GLY A 341 -7.47 21.08 10.00
CA GLY A 341 -8.40 20.16 9.39
C GLY A 341 -8.48 20.30 7.88
N ARG A 342 -8.93 19.23 7.22
CA ARG A 342 -8.95 19.14 5.76
C ARG A 342 -10.01 20.07 5.18
N LYS A 343 -11.15 20.25 5.86
CA LYS A 343 -12.16 21.23 5.41
C LYS A 343 -11.67 22.66 5.48
N THR A 344 -10.95 23.03 6.53
CA THR A 344 -10.47 24.41 6.71
C THR A 344 -9.50 24.79 5.58
N ALA A 345 -8.62 23.86 5.19
CA ALA A 345 -7.79 24.02 4.00
C ALA A 345 -8.63 24.23 2.72
N ILE A 346 -9.66 23.42 2.49
CA ILE A 346 -10.54 23.60 1.32
C ILE A 346 -11.25 24.95 1.35
N PHE A 347 -11.79 25.36 2.51
CA PHE A 347 -12.49 26.64 2.68
C PHE A 347 -11.59 27.84 2.37
N ILE A 348 -10.38 27.86 2.95
CA ILE A 348 -9.39 28.90 2.70
C ILE A 348 -9.00 28.93 1.22
N GLY A 349 -8.85 27.75 0.60
CA GLY A 349 -8.51 27.61 -0.82
C GLY A 349 -9.59 28.22 -1.71
N CYS A 350 -10.86 27.87 -1.46
CA CYS A 350 -12.00 28.44 -2.18
C CYS A 350 -12.12 29.96 -1.97
N LEU A 351 -11.82 30.49 -0.78
CA LEU A 351 -11.83 31.93 -0.55
C LEU A 351 -10.79 32.65 -1.41
N PHE A 352 -9.56 32.12 -1.47
CA PHE A 352 -8.52 32.66 -2.36
C PHE A 352 -8.90 32.51 -3.84
N MET A 353 -9.53 31.41 -4.24
CA MET A 353 -10.01 31.24 -5.62
C MET A 353 -11.08 32.28 -5.99
N ILE A 354 -12.03 32.55 -5.09
CA ILE A 354 -13.05 33.60 -5.30
C ILE A 354 -12.40 34.98 -5.44
N LEU A 355 -11.47 35.32 -4.54
CA LEU A 355 -10.73 36.59 -4.59
C LEU A 355 -9.94 36.74 -5.88
N GLY A 356 -9.22 35.68 -6.28
CA GLY A 356 -8.43 35.67 -7.51
C GLY A 356 -9.30 35.77 -8.77
N GLY A 357 -10.47 35.11 -8.79
CA GLY A 357 -11.47 35.23 -9.85
C GLY A 357 -12.04 36.65 -9.98
N PHE A 358 -12.38 37.29 -8.86
CA PHE A 358 -12.81 38.69 -8.85
C PHE A 358 -11.73 39.65 -9.35
N LEU A 359 -10.48 39.47 -8.89
CA LEU A 359 -9.33 40.25 -9.38
C LEU A 359 -9.11 40.05 -10.89
N GLY A 360 -9.33 38.84 -11.39
CA GLY A 360 -9.26 38.51 -12.82
C GLY A 360 -10.37 39.17 -13.65
N ALA A 361 -11.63 39.02 -13.22
CA ALA A 361 -12.81 39.52 -13.92
C ALA A 361 -12.88 41.06 -13.98
N PHE A 362 -12.46 41.74 -12.91
CA PHE A 362 -12.45 43.20 -12.82
C PHE A 362 -11.07 43.82 -13.07
N SER A 363 -10.19 43.10 -13.76
CA SER A 363 -8.83 43.58 -14.02
C SER A 363 -8.80 44.82 -14.93
N ASN A 364 -8.24 45.92 -14.40
CA ASN A 364 -8.05 47.19 -15.11
C ASN A 364 -6.61 47.36 -15.65
N GLY A 365 -5.77 46.34 -15.54
CA GLY A 365 -4.41 46.35 -16.03
C GLY A 365 -3.72 44.99 -15.94
N TRP A 366 -2.63 44.84 -16.70
CA TRP A 366 -1.86 43.59 -16.81
C TRP A 366 -1.38 43.05 -15.45
N GLY A 367 -0.88 43.93 -14.57
CA GLY A 367 -0.39 43.54 -13.24
C GLY A 367 -1.49 43.01 -12.31
N MET A 368 -2.71 43.58 -12.38
CA MET A 368 -3.85 43.11 -11.58
C MET A 368 -4.32 41.73 -12.04
N TYR A 369 -4.29 41.46 -13.35
CA TYR A 369 -4.62 40.15 -13.91
C TYR A 369 -3.58 39.09 -13.51
N ILE A 370 -2.28 39.43 -13.56
CA ILE A 370 -1.20 38.58 -13.04
C ILE A 370 -1.35 38.29 -11.55
N GLY A 371 -1.63 39.32 -10.73
CA GLY A 371 -1.86 39.16 -9.31
C GLY A 371 -3.05 38.25 -9.01
N GLY A 372 -4.15 38.41 -9.76
CA GLY A 372 -5.30 37.50 -9.69
C GLY A 372 -4.93 36.05 -9.99
N ARG A 373 -4.09 35.80 -11.00
CA ARG A 373 -3.61 34.44 -11.33
C ARG A 373 -2.75 33.81 -10.26
N PHE A 374 -1.90 34.60 -9.61
CA PHE A 374 -1.12 34.13 -8.47
C PHE A 374 -2.01 33.68 -7.30
N VAL A 375 -2.98 34.52 -6.94
CA VAL A 375 -3.92 34.23 -5.85
C VAL A 375 -4.81 33.03 -6.19
N LEU A 376 -5.24 32.90 -7.45
CA LEU A 376 -5.95 31.73 -7.96
C LEU A 376 -5.13 30.45 -7.82
N GLY A 377 -3.88 30.44 -8.29
CA GLY A 377 -3.00 29.27 -8.19
C GLY A 377 -2.75 28.85 -6.73
N PHE A 378 -2.56 29.84 -5.86
CA PHE A 378 -2.41 29.62 -4.42
C PHE A 378 -3.64 28.94 -3.80
N GLY A 379 -4.85 29.42 -4.13
CA GLY A 379 -6.09 28.83 -3.64
C GLY A 379 -6.40 27.46 -4.23
N ASN A 380 -6.17 27.29 -5.54
CA ASN A 380 -6.46 26.06 -6.26
C ASN A 380 -5.65 24.87 -5.72
N SER A 381 -4.35 25.04 -5.51
CA SER A 381 -3.46 24.00 -4.96
C SER A 381 -3.84 23.59 -3.53
N LEU A 382 -4.27 24.54 -2.69
CA LEU A 382 -4.73 24.28 -1.33
C LEU A 382 -5.99 23.40 -1.34
N ALA A 383 -6.94 23.72 -2.22
CA ALA A 383 -8.15 22.92 -2.41
C ALA A 383 -7.87 21.57 -3.09
N GLN A 384 -6.96 21.53 -4.06
CA GLN A 384 -6.64 20.35 -4.88
C GLN A 384 -5.96 19.25 -4.06
N MET A 385 -5.09 19.57 -3.10
CA MET A 385 -4.49 18.53 -2.24
C MET A 385 -5.45 18.02 -1.17
N SER A 386 -6.21 18.92 -0.53
CA SER A 386 -7.06 18.54 0.61
C SER A 386 -8.38 17.86 0.20
N SER A 387 -8.92 18.16 -0.98
CA SER A 387 -10.17 17.56 -1.47
C SER A 387 -10.11 16.04 -1.69
N PRO A 388 -9.10 15.47 -2.40
CA PRO A 388 -9.01 14.02 -2.59
C PRO A 388 -8.64 13.28 -1.30
N LEU A 389 -7.87 13.92 -0.40
CA LEU A 389 -7.60 13.38 0.94
C LEU A 389 -8.89 13.25 1.74
N LEU A 390 -9.67 14.33 1.85
CA LEU A 390 -10.95 14.28 2.56
C LEU A 390 -11.91 13.28 1.91
N LEU A 391 -11.96 13.22 0.58
CA LEU A 391 -12.80 12.29 -0.18
C LEU A 391 -12.46 10.83 0.14
N THR A 392 -11.18 10.45 0.13
CA THR A 392 -10.75 9.07 0.39
C THR A 392 -10.95 8.67 1.86
N GLU A 393 -10.84 9.63 2.78
CA GLU A 393 -10.99 9.39 4.22
C GLU A 393 -12.46 9.29 4.68
N ILE A 394 -13.41 9.95 4.00
CA ILE A 394 -14.84 9.85 4.29
C ILE A 394 -15.55 8.75 3.49
N CYS A 395 -14.97 8.28 2.38
CA CYS A 395 -15.59 7.24 1.57
C CYS A 395 -15.44 5.85 2.20
N HIS A 396 -16.51 5.05 2.05
CA HIS A 396 -16.51 3.65 2.47
C HIS A 396 -15.37 2.88 1.78
N PRO A 397 -14.57 2.06 2.50
CA PRO A 397 -13.39 1.37 1.98
C PRO A 397 -13.59 0.68 0.63
N GLN A 398 -14.70 -0.04 0.47
CA GLN A 398 -15.04 -0.75 -0.77
C GLN A 398 -15.14 0.15 -2.02
N HIS A 399 -15.50 1.43 -1.87
CA HIS A 399 -15.78 2.35 -3.00
C HIS A 399 -14.66 3.39 -3.19
N ARG A 400 -13.62 3.40 -2.34
CA ARG A 400 -12.54 4.40 -2.37
C ARG A 400 -11.80 4.44 -3.71
N GLY A 401 -11.46 3.27 -4.27
CA GLY A 401 -10.74 3.17 -5.55
C GLY A 401 -11.53 3.81 -6.71
N PRO A 402 -12.75 3.33 -7.03
CA PRO A 402 -13.57 3.89 -8.10
C PRO A 402 -13.87 5.39 -7.92
N VAL A 403 -14.16 5.83 -6.70
CA VAL A 403 -14.44 7.25 -6.40
C VAL A 403 -13.22 8.15 -6.67
N THR A 404 -12.02 7.67 -6.35
CA THR A 404 -10.77 8.39 -6.61
C THR A 404 -10.47 8.45 -8.12
N ALA A 405 -10.76 7.38 -8.86
CA ALA A 405 -10.63 7.37 -10.32
C ALA A 405 -11.58 8.39 -10.97
N VAL A 406 -12.85 8.44 -10.53
CA VAL A 406 -13.82 9.46 -10.98
C VAL A 406 -13.33 10.87 -10.68
N TYR A 407 -12.75 11.09 -9.48
CA TYR A 407 -12.17 12.39 -9.11
C TYR A 407 -11.11 12.87 -10.13
N ASN A 408 -10.21 11.98 -10.58
CA ASN A 408 -9.18 12.36 -11.55
C ASN A 408 -9.78 12.66 -12.94
N CYS A 409 -10.78 11.88 -13.39
CA CYS A 409 -11.45 12.13 -14.67
C CYS A 409 -12.19 13.48 -14.72
N LEU A 410 -12.60 14.03 -13.57
CA LEU A 410 -13.32 15.31 -13.51
C LEU A 410 -12.46 16.52 -13.91
N TRP A 411 -11.13 16.39 -13.92
CA TRP A 411 -10.28 17.43 -14.49
C TRP A 411 -10.60 17.68 -15.96
N ASN A 412 -10.79 16.61 -16.75
CA ASN A 412 -11.20 16.69 -18.15
C ASN A 412 -12.61 17.28 -18.31
N LEU A 413 -13.52 17.03 -17.34
CA LEU A 413 -14.82 17.69 -17.32
C LEU A 413 -14.69 19.21 -17.12
N GLY A 414 -13.79 19.65 -16.24
CA GLY A 414 -13.46 21.07 -16.06
C GLY A 414 -12.99 21.74 -17.35
N SER A 415 -12.06 21.10 -18.05
CA SER A 415 -11.56 21.52 -19.37
C SER A 415 -12.67 21.62 -20.43
N LEU A 416 -13.60 20.66 -20.44
CA LEU A 416 -14.77 20.66 -21.31
C LEU A 416 -15.72 21.84 -21.00
N VAL A 417 -15.98 22.10 -19.72
CA VAL A 417 -16.87 23.19 -19.28
C VAL A 417 -16.30 24.55 -19.68
N VAL A 418 -15.00 24.80 -19.46
CA VAL A 418 -14.38 26.08 -19.86
C VAL A 418 -14.36 26.26 -21.37
N SER A 419 -14.07 25.21 -22.14
CA SER A 419 -14.08 25.25 -23.61
C SER A 419 -15.49 25.53 -24.16
N SER A 420 -16.51 24.89 -23.58
CA SER A 420 -17.91 25.07 -23.97
C SER A 420 -18.44 26.47 -23.63
N ILE A 421 -18.12 26.98 -22.44
CA ILE A 421 -18.45 28.34 -22.04
C ILE A 421 -17.69 29.35 -22.93
N GLY A 422 -16.43 29.07 -23.25
CA GLY A 422 -15.65 29.86 -24.20
C GLY A 422 -16.31 29.94 -25.57
N TRP A 423 -16.81 28.81 -26.08
CA TRP A 423 -17.57 28.78 -27.33
C TRP A 423 -18.88 29.60 -27.25
N GLY A 424 -19.63 29.50 -26.15
CA GLY A 424 -20.86 30.28 -25.95
C GLY A 424 -20.63 31.79 -25.74
N THR A 425 -19.54 32.16 -25.08
CA THR A 425 -19.19 33.57 -24.79
C THR A 425 -18.50 34.25 -25.96
N ALA A 426 -18.06 33.49 -26.98
CA ALA A 426 -17.49 34.03 -28.21
C ALA A 426 -18.51 34.84 -29.04
N TYR A 427 -19.81 34.63 -28.83
CA TYR A 427 -20.90 35.39 -29.47
C TYR A 427 -21.17 36.74 -28.80
N ILE A 428 -20.56 37.03 -27.65
CA ILE A 428 -20.75 38.28 -26.91
C ILE A 428 -19.80 39.33 -27.48
N ASP A 429 -20.35 40.42 -28.00
CA ASP A 429 -19.56 41.56 -28.46
C ASP A 429 -19.00 42.36 -27.27
N GLY A 430 -17.67 42.57 -27.25
CA GLY A 430 -16.97 43.42 -26.29
C GLY A 430 -16.12 42.68 -25.23
N ASN A 431 -15.53 43.44 -24.32
CA ASN A 431 -14.60 42.94 -23.27
C ASN A 431 -15.26 41.97 -22.28
N TRP A 432 -16.59 41.85 -22.29
CA TRP A 432 -17.33 40.89 -21.47
C TRP A 432 -17.20 39.44 -21.95
N SER A 433 -16.74 39.21 -23.19
CA SER A 433 -16.50 37.86 -23.71
C SER A 433 -15.50 37.08 -22.85
N TRP A 434 -14.30 37.62 -22.57
CA TRP A 434 -13.33 36.95 -21.70
C TRP A 434 -13.55 37.19 -20.20
N ARG A 435 -14.13 38.34 -19.80
CA ARG A 435 -14.44 38.64 -18.39
C ARG A 435 -15.57 37.76 -17.82
N SER A 436 -16.51 37.34 -18.66
CA SER A 436 -17.59 36.44 -18.22
C SER A 436 -17.06 35.04 -17.91
N ILE A 437 -16.09 34.55 -18.67
CA ILE A 437 -15.43 33.26 -18.42
C ILE A 437 -14.66 33.30 -17.10
N THR A 438 -13.88 34.35 -16.85
CA THR A 438 -13.16 34.52 -15.57
C THR A 438 -14.10 34.73 -14.39
N LEU A 439 -15.27 35.33 -14.59
CA LEU A 439 -16.28 35.47 -13.53
C LEU A 439 -16.99 34.13 -13.25
N LEU A 440 -17.31 33.35 -14.30
CA LEU A 440 -17.94 32.03 -14.17
C LEU A 440 -17.06 31.03 -13.42
N GLN A 441 -15.74 31.22 -13.46
CA GLN A 441 -14.75 30.50 -12.65
C GLN A 441 -15.05 30.51 -11.13
N ILE A 442 -15.77 31.51 -10.63
CA ILE A 442 -16.12 31.65 -9.21
C ILE A 442 -17.20 30.63 -8.81
N THR A 443 -18.03 30.21 -9.76
CA THR A 443 -19.23 29.37 -9.51
C THR A 443 -18.88 28.02 -8.88
N PRO A 444 -17.91 27.24 -9.39
CA PRO A 444 -17.48 25.99 -8.77
C PRO A 444 -16.98 26.18 -7.33
N SER A 445 -16.19 27.23 -7.06
CA SER A 445 -15.67 27.51 -5.72
C SER A 445 -16.77 27.90 -4.72
N VAL A 446 -17.77 28.68 -5.15
CA VAL A 446 -18.93 29.02 -4.32
C VAL A 446 -19.76 27.78 -4.01
N MET A 447 -20.01 26.94 -5.03
CA MET A 447 -20.71 25.67 -4.85
C MET A 447 -19.99 24.76 -3.85
N GLN A 448 -18.65 24.73 -3.88
CA GLN A 448 -17.84 23.95 -2.95
C GLN A 448 -17.91 24.49 -1.52
N ILE A 449 -17.87 25.82 -1.30
CA ILE A 449 -18.05 26.42 0.04
C ILE A 449 -19.43 26.09 0.61
N CYS A 450 -20.49 26.20 -0.20
CA CYS A 450 -21.84 25.85 0.25
C CYS A 450 -21.94 24.37 0.65
N GLY A 451 -21.34 23.48 -0.14
CA GLY A 451 -21.31 22.04 0.15
C GLY A 451 -20.49 21.68 1.41
N LEU A 452 -19.42 22.42 1.68
CA LEU A 452 -18.47 22.15 2.77
C LEU A 452 -19.14 22.12 4.16
N TRP A 453 -20.19 22.92 4.37
CA TRP A 453 -20.89 22.99 5.66
C TRP A 453 -21.61 21.67 6.01
N TRP A 454 -22.04 20.90 5.01
CA TRP A 454 -22.76 19.64 5.21
C TRP A 454 -21.88 18.39 5.20
N ILE A 455 -20.68 18.47 4.63
CA ILE A 455 -19.71 17.37 4.59
C ILE A 455 -19.20 17.13 6.01
N PRO A 456 -18.93 15.89 6.47
CA PRO A 456 -18.25 15.63 7.75
C PRO A 456 -16.73 15.90 7.66
N GLU A 457 -16.08 16.19 8.78
CA GLU A 457 -14.61 16.28 8.81
C GLU A 457 -14.00 14.88 8.74
N SER A 458 -12.74 14.79 8.32
CA SER A 458 -12.01 13.52 8.24
C SER A 458 -11.98 12.78 9.59
N PRO A 459 -12.28 11.47 9.63
CA PRO A 459 -12.17 10.67 10.85
C PRO A 459 -10.71 10.57 11.32
N ARG A 460 -9.76 10.53 10.38
CA ARG A 460 -8.31 10.55 10.67
C ARG A 460 -7.89 11.88 11.29
N TYR A 461 -8.42 13.01 10.80
CA TYR A 461 -8.17 14.31 11.42
C TYR A 461 -8.66 14.36 12.86
N LEU A 462 -9.89 13.93 13.08
CA LEU A 462 -10.51 13.94 14.40
C LEU A 462 -9.72 13.07 15.39
N MET A 463 -9.26 11.89 14.96
CA MET A 463 -8.36 11.06 15.77
C MET A 463 -7.00 11.71 16.04
N ASN A 464 -6.40 12.41 15.07
CA ASN A 464 -5.13 13.10 15.26
C ASN A 464 -5.22 14.24 16.30
N MET A 465 -6.39 14.87 16.40
CA MET A 465 -6.70 15.92 17.38
C MET A 465 -7.21 15.37 18.72
N ASP A 466 -7.01 14.07 18.98
CA ASP A 466 -7.47 13.34 20.16
C ASP A 466 -9.01 13.40 20.38
N ARG A 467 -9.79 13.72 19.33
CA ARG A 467 -11.27 13.77 19.32
C ARG A 467 -11.87 12.43 18.89
N HIS A 468 -11.58 11.40 19.65
CA HIS A 468 -11.96 10.01 19.35
C HIS A 468 -13.48 9.77 19.26
N GLU A 469 -14.26 10.39 20.15
CA GLU A 469 -15.73 10.23 20.19
C GLU A 469 -16.40 10.83 18.94
N ASP A 470 -15.91 11.99 18.47
CA ASP A 470 -16.42 12.63 17.25
C ASP A 470 -16.09 11.80 16.00
N ALA A 471 -14.92 11.16 15.98
CA ALA A 471 -14.53 10.25 14.89
C ALA A 471 -15.45 9.03 14.84
N LEU A 472 -15.74 8.41 16.00
CA LEU A 472 -16.65 7.28 16.11
C LEU A 472 -18.08 7.69 15.72
N ALA A 473 -18.59 8.81 16.22
CA ALA A 473 -19.92 9.32 15.90
C ALA A 473 -20.10 9.61 14.40
N MET A 474 -19.04 10.10 13.74
CA MET A 474 -19.03 10.31 12.29
C MET A 474 -19.13 8.98 11.55
N LEU A 475 -18.28 8.00 11.90
CA LEU A 475 -18.29 6.66 11.28
C LEU A 475 -19.65 5.96 11.51
N THR A 476 -20.18 5.99 12.72
CA THR A 476 -21.51 5.44 13.04
C THR A 476 -22.61 6.07 12.18
N LYS A 477 -22.62 7.39 12.04
CA LYS A 477 -23.66 8.11 11.28
C LYS A 477 -23.62 7.83 9.78
N TRP A 478 -22.41 7.76 9.20
CA TRP A 478 -22.23 7.73 7.75
C TRP A 478 -21.87 6.35 7.19
N HIS A 479 -21.35 5.44 8.00
CA HIS A 479 -20.99 4.06 7.61
C HIS A 479 -21.84 3.01 8.33
N GLY A 480 -22.30 3.27 9.57
CA GLY A 480 -23.11 2.33 10.36
C GLY A 480 -24.62 2.59 10.35
N GLY A 481 -25.10 3.58 9.58
CA GLY A 481 -26.52 3.93 9.55
C GLY A 481 -27.12 4.42 10.88
N GLY A 482 -26.29 4.77 11.86
CA GLY A 482 -26.70 5.13 13.22
C GLY A 482 -26.45 4.04 14.29
N ASP A 483 -25.98 2.86 13.89
CA ASP A 483 -25.61 1.79 14.84
C ASP A 483 -24.13 1.86 15.22
N VAL A 484 -23.86 2.09 16.50
CA VAL A 484 -22.50 2.20 17.07
C VAL A 484 -21.82 0.82 17.14
N ASN A 485 -22.60 -0.26 17.17
CA ASN A 485 -22.10 -1.63 17.32
C ASN A 485 -21.98 -2.39 15.99
N ASN A 486 -22.18 -1.71 14.86
CA ASN A 486 -21.93 -2.32 13.56
C ASN A 486 -20.45 -2.74 13.47
N SER A 487 -20.20 -4.02 13.23
CA SER A 487 -18.85 -4.61 13.14
C SER A 487 -17.95 -3.86 12.15
N THR A 488 -18.53 -3.32 11.07
CA THR A 488 -17.80 -2.51 10.07
C THR A 488 -17.29 -1.19 10.66
N VAL A 489 -18.06 -0.53 11.52
CA VAL A 489 -17.68 0.75 12.14
C VAL A 489 -16.62 0.55 13.22
N GLN A 490 -16.80 -0.46 14.07
CA GLN A 490 -15.84 -0.80 15.12
C GLN A 490 -14.50 -1.26 14.53
N PHE A 491 -14.53 -2.07 13.48
CA PHE A 491 -13.33 -2.48 12.74
C PHE A 491 -12.61 -1.27 12.14
N GLN A 492 -13.31 -0.39 11.41
CA GLN A 492 -12.72 0.82 10.82
C GLN A 492 -12.13 1.75 11.88
N TYR A 493 -12.81 1.91 13.02
CA TYR A 493 -12.32 2.72 14.12
C TYR A 493 -11.02 2.16 14.71
N ARG A 494 -10.94 0.84 14.95
CA ARG A 494 -9.72 0.17 15.43
C ARG A 494 -8.58 0.25 14.41
N GLU A 495 -8.87 -0.02 13.14
CA GLU A 495 -7.90 0.06 12.04
C GLU A 495 -7.27 1.47 11.95
N ILE A 496 -8.10 2.52 11.95
CA ILE A 496 -7.62 3.90 11.90
C ILE A 496 -6.78 4.22 13.13
N LYS A 497 -7.23 3.83 14.33
CA LYS A 497 -6.50 4.08 15.58
C LYS A 497 -5.12 3.44 15.58
N GLU A 498 -5.03 2.20 15.12
CA GLU A 498 -3.75 1.48 15.08
C GLU A 498 -2.82 2.03 13.99
N THR A 499 -3.37 2.34 12.82
CA THR A 499 -2.64 3.02 11.73
C THR A 499 -2.04 4.34 12.23
N MET A 500 -2.82 5.16 12.95
CA MET A 500 -2.35 6.43 13.49
C MET A 500 -1.29 6.26 14.58
N ARG A 501 -1.38 5.19 15.40
CA ARG A 501 -0.35 4.86 16.38
C ARG A 501 0.99 4.58 15.69
N LEU A 502 0.96 3.74 14.66
CA LEU A 502 2.12 3.41 13.84
C LEU A 502 2.67 4.64 13.10
N GLU A 503 1.80 5.50 12.55
CA GLU A 503 2.19 6.77 11.91
C GLU A 503 2.87 7.71 12.91
N LYS A 504 2.33 7.88 14.13
CA LYS A 504 2.88 8.80 15.15
C LYS A 504 4.22 8.31 15.71
N GLU A 505 4.44 7.00 15.72
CA GLU A 505 5.73 6.38 16.03
C GLU A 505 6.73 6.56 14.87
N ALA A 506 6.28 6.44 13.62
CA ALA A 506 7.10 6.61 12.42
C ALA A 506 7.44 8.08 12.10
N ASP A 507 6.53 9.04 12.33
CA ASP A 507 6.74 10.46 12.02
C ASP A 507 7.79 11.10 12.94
N LYS A 508 7.94 10.59 14.17
CA LYS A 508 9.07 10.96 15.04
C LYS A 508 10.42 10.53 14.48
N ALA A 509 10.44 9.59 13.52
CA ALA A 509 11.64 9.03 12.92
C ALA A 509 11.92 9.52 11.49
N THR A 510 10.95 10.14 10.78
CA THR A 510 11.09 10.39 9.33
C THR A 510 11.30 11.86 8.94
N THR A 511 12.40 12.15 8.25
CA THR A 511 12.73 13.47 7.68
C THR A 511 12.75 13.39 6.15
N TYR A 512 12.57 14.50 5.43
CA TYR A 512 12.76 14.55 3.96
C TYR A 512 14.15 14.02 3.50
N ALA A 513 15.14 14.04 4.39
CA ALA A 513 16.47 13.46 4.18
C ALA A 513 16.45 11.92 4.07
N ASP A 514 15.43 11.22 4.54
CA ASP A 514 15.36 9.75 4.49
C ASP A 514 15.13 9.22 3.07
N PHE A 515 14.62 10.04 2.15
CA PHE A 515 14.62 9.72 0.72
C PHE A 515 16.03 9.57 0.15
N LEU A 516 17.00 10.27 0.72
CA LEU A 516 18.40 10.23 0.29
C LEU A 516 19.23 9.23 1.08
N ARG A 517 18.66 8.55 2.08
CA ARG A 517 19.44 7.74 3.04
C ARG A 517 19.72 6.32 2.55
N THR A 518 18.76 5.66 1.90
CA THR A 518 18.91 4.30 1.38
C THR A 518 18.91 4.27 -0.15
N LYS A 519 19.51 3.22 -0.74
CA LYS A 519 19.57 3.05 -2.20
C LYS A 519 18.17 2.86 -2.81
N GLY A 520 17.30 2.09 -2.17
CA GLY A 520 15.92 1.87 -2.64
C GLY A 520 15.04 3.12 -2.51
N ASN A 521 15.16 3.90 -1.44
CA ASN A 521 14.43 5.17 -1.32
C ASN A 521 14.87 6.22 -2.34
N ARG A 522 16.17 6.28 -2.68
CA ARG A 522 16.66 7.13 -3.78
C ARG A 522 16.05 6.71 -5.11
N TRP A 523 15.85 5.41 -5.31
CA TRP A 523 15.25 4.89 -6.52
C TRP A 523 13.76 5.17 -6.63
N ARG A 524 13.02 5.02 -5.53
CA ARG A 524 11.63 5.46 -5.43
C ARG A 524 11.49 6.96 -5.69
N LEU A 525 12.36 7.79 -5.11
CA LEU A 525 12.37 9.23 -5.36
C LEU A 525 12.63 9.54 -6.84
N ALA A 526 13.59 8.86 -7.48
CA ALA A 526 13.88 9.03 -8.89
C ALA A 526 12.68 8.68 -9.78
N ILE A 527 11.96 7.59 -9.47
CA ILE A 527 10.73 7.21 -10.19
C ILE A 527 9.66 8.28 -10.02
N VAL A 528 9.40 8.75 -8.81
CA VAL A 528 8.38 9.77 -8.53
C VAL A 528 8.68 11.10 -9.23
N ILE A 529 9.95 11.54 -9.24
CA ILE A 529 10.37 12.73 -9.97
C ILE A 529 10.23 12.50 -11.48
N SER A 530 10.68 11.35 -12.00
CA SER A 530 10.57 11.03 -13.43
C SER A 530 9.12 11.03 -13.90
N LEU A 531 8.21 10.52 -13.07
CA LEU A 531 6.79 10.45 -13.37
C LEU A 531 6.19 11.86 -13.51
N GLY A 532 6.57 12.79 -12.62
CA GLY A 532 6.18 14.20 -12.73
C GLY A 532 6.74 14.88 -13.98
N VAL A 533 8.01 14.65 -14.31
CA VAL A 533 8.68 15.20 -15.50
C VAL A 533 8.01 14.69 -16.78
N ILE A 534 7.89 13.36 -16.93
CA ILE A 534 7.32 12.72 -18.12
C ILE A 534 5.90 13.24 -18.34
N SER A 535 5.07 13.29 -17.29
CA SER A 535 3.67 13.71 -17.43
C SER A 535 3.45 15.11 -18.01
N GLN A 536 4.39 16.03 -17.80
CA GLN A 536 4.27 17.43 -18.22
C GLN A 536 5.16 17.76 -19.42
N TYR A 537 6.30 17.10 -19.56
CA TYR A 537 7.27 17.33 -20.63
C TYR A 537 7.07 16.43 -21.85
N SER A 538 6.11 15.50 -21.82
CA SER A 538 5.71 14.69 -22.97
C SER A 538 4.89 15.45 -24.04
N GLY A 539 4.88 16.79 -24.01
CA GLY A 539 4.21 17.62 -25.02
C GLY A 539 2.77 18.06 -24.74
N ASN A 540 2.12 17.67 -23.63
CA ASN A 540 0.76 18.16 -23.32
C ASN A 540 0.70 19.71 -23.22
N ALA A 541 1.65 20.30 -22.49
CA ALA A 541 1.75 21.76 -22.37
C ALA A 541 2.03 22.45 -23.72
N LEU A 542 2.73 21.77 -24.64
CA LEU A 542 2.94 22.27 -26.00
C LEU A 542 1.59 22.36 -26.73
N PHE A 543 0.84 21.26 -26.81
CA PHE A 543 -0.43 21.27 -27.52
C PHE A 543 -1.43 22.25 -26.91
N SER A 544 -1.53 22.29 -25.59
CA SER A 544 -2.51 23.12 -24.89
C SER A 544 -2.25 24.63 -25.06
N ASN A 545 -0.99 25.06 -24.97
CA ASN A 545 -0.65 26.49 -25.07
C ASN A 545 -0.54 27.00 -26.51
N TYR A 546 -0.20 26.14 -27.48
CA TYR A 546 -0.01 26.54 -28.88
C TYR A 546 -1.14 26.08 -29.79
N MET A 547 -2.23 25.54 -29.24
CA MET A 547 -3.40 25.12 -30.00
C MET A 547 -3.91 26.24 -30.94
N ASN A 548 -3.94 27.49 -30.45
CA ASN A 548 -4.41 28.62 -31.25
C ASN A 548 -3.50 28.89 -32.45
N THR A 549 -2.18 28.91 -32.24
CA THR A 549 -1.18 29.12 -33.31
C THR A 549 -1.17 27.97 -34.31
N ILE A 550 -1.33 26.73 -33.85
CA ILE A 550 -1.43 25.55 -34.73
C ILE A 550 -2.70 25.61 -35.58
N TYR A 551 -3.84 26.05 -35.01
CA TYR A 551 -5.08 26.22 -35.77
C TYR A 551 -4.98 27.35 -36.80
N GLU A 552 -4.32 28.47 -36.48
CA GLU A 552 -4.03 29.54 -37.44
C GLU A 552 -3.11 29.07 -38.55
N GLY A 553 -2.03 28.37 -38.16
CA GLY A 553 -1.10 27.74 -39.07
C GLY A 553 -1.80 26.79 -40.04
N ALA A 554 -2.81 26.02 -39.61
CA ALA A 554 -3.58 25.11 -40.45
C ALA A 554 -4.64 25.80 -41.36
N GLY A 555 -4.76 27.13 -41.32
CA GLY A 555 -5.72 27.90 -42.13
C GLY A 555 -7.10 28.08 -41.50
N ILE A 556 -7.31 27.67 -40.24
CA ILE A 556 -8.57 27.85 -39.51
C ILE A 556 -8.52 29.16 -38.73
N THR A 557 -8.88 30.26 -39.39
CA THR A 557 -8.83 31.62 -38.80
C THR A 557 -10.11 32.02 -38.08
N ASN A 558 -11.19 31.24 -38.22
CA ASN A 558 -12.48 31.54 -37.60
C ASN A 558 -12.50 31.15 -36.11
N GLN A 559 -12.67 32.13 -35.23
CA GLN A 559 -12.73 31.97 -33.76
C GLN A 559 -13.73 30.90 -33.34
N ASN A 560 -14.92 30.87 -33.95
CA ASN A 560 -15.96 29.91 -33.59
C ASN A 560 -15.57 28.47 -33.97
N GLN A 561 -14.86 28.30 -35.08
CA GLN A 561 -14.37 26.97 -35.49
C GLN A 561 -13.26 26.48 -34.55
N LYS A 562 -12.32 27.35 -34.16
CA LYS A 562 -11.27 27.00 -33.20
C LYS A 562 -11.84 26.55 -31.85
N LEU A 563 -12.79 27.32 -31.30
CA LEU A 563 -13.42 27.00 -30.02
C LEU A 563 -14.29 25.73 -30.10
N ALA A 564 -15.00 25.52 -31.21
CA ALA A 564 -15.76 24.29 -31.43
C ALA A 564 -14.85 23.06 -31.53
N MET A 565 -13.71 23.16 -32.21
CA MET A 565 -12.71 22.07 -32.29
C MET A 565 -12.06 21.79 -30.94
N SER A 566 -11.72 22.84 -30.17
CA SER A 566 -11.22 22.68 -28.80
C SER A 566 -12.25 21.97 -27.91
N THR A 567 -13.53 22.32 -28.04
CA THR A 567 -14.62 21.66 -27.31
C THR A 567 -14.77 20.20 -27.75
N GLY A 568 -14.72 19.90 -29.06
CA GLY A 568 -14.75 18.54 -29.59
C GLY A 568 -13.61 17.67 -29.07
N LYS A 569 -12.38 18.23 -29.01
CA LYS A 569 -11.23 17.56 -28.41
C LYS A 569 -11.48 17.26 -26.92
N ALA A 570 -11.97 18.23 -26.15
CA ALA A 570 -12.24 18.02 -24.72
C ALA A 570 -13.32 16.95 -24.46
N VAL A 571 -14.32 16.80 -25.35
CA VAL A 571 -15.30 15.70 -25.28
C VAL A 571 -14.63 14.35 -25.51
N LEU A 572 -13.74 14.27 -26.51
CA LEU A 572 -12.97 13.06 -26.79
C LEU A 572 -12.08 12.68 -25.61
N ASP A 573 -11.32 13.64 -25.07
CA ASP A 573 -10.43 13.44 -23.93
C ASP A 573 -11.22 12.92 -22.70
N LEU A 574 -12.40 13.49 -22.43
CA LEU A 574 -13.27 13.01 -21.34
C LEU A 574 -13.75 11.56 -21.58
N GLY A 575 -14.17 11.23 -22.81
CA GLY A 575 -14.60 9.88 -23.16
C GLY A 575 -13.47 8.85 -23.01
N CYS A 576 -12.27 9.20 -23.46
CA CYS A 576 -11.07 8.38 -23.34
C CYS A 576 -10.64 8.21 -21.89
N ALA A 577 -10.65 9.27 -21.08
CA ALA A 577 -10.30 9.19 -19.67
C ALA A 577 -11.26 8.30 -18.87
N ILE A 578 -12.57 8.34 -19.17
CA ILE A 578 -13.55 7.44 -18.54
C ILE A 578 -13.29 5.99 -18.98
N ALA A 579 -13.05 5.75 -20.26
CA ALA A 579 -12.74 4.41 -20.76
C ALA A 579 -11.45 3.85 -20.15
N ALA A 580 -10.42 4.70 -19.99
CA ALA A 580 -9.17 4.34 -19.34
C ALA A 580 -9.39 3.98 -17.87
N ALA A 581 -10.12 4.80 -17.11
CA ALA A 581 -10.43 4.54 -15.71
C ALA A 581 -11.15 3.19 -15.49
N LEU A 582 -12.02 2.79 -16.43
CA LEU A 582 -12.72 1.50 -16.36
C LEU A 582 -11.84 0.29 -16.76
N THR A 583 -10.76 0.51 -17.51
CA THR A 583 -9.92 -0.58 -18.07
C THR A 583 -8.60 -0.79 -17.33
N VAL A 584 -8.19 0.15 -16.46
CA VAL A 584 -6.95 0.10 -15.67
C VAL A 584 -6.78 -1.22 -14.91
N ASP A 585 -7.86 -1.73 -14.30
CA ASP A 585 -7.79 -2.94 -13.48
C ASP A 585 -7.54 -4.23 -14.28
N TYR A 586 -7.83 -4.22 -15.60
CA TYR A 586 -7.71 -5.41 -16.45
C TYR A 586 -6.30 -5.62 -17.01
N PHE A 587 -5.59 -4.57 -17.44
CA PHE A 587 -4.36 -4.70 -18.24
C PHE A 587 -3.03 -4.56 -17.47
N GLY A 588 -3.05 -4.09 -16.22
CA GLY A 588 -1.82 -3.84 -15.44
C GLY A 588 -1.17 -2.49 -15.76
N ARG A 589 -0.34 -1.98 -14.86
CA ARG A 589 0.10 -0.56 -14.88
C ARG A 589 1.22 -0.33 -15.90
N ARG A 590 2.22 -1.22 -15.97
CA ARG A 590 3.38 -1.04 -16.85
C ARG A 590 3.01 -1.19 -18.34
N PRO A 591 2.21 -2.18 -18.78
CA PRO A 591 1.72 -2.24 -20.16
C PRO A 591 0.95 -0.99 -20.59
N LEU A 592 0.12 -0.43 -19.69
CA LEU A 592 -0.64 0.78 -20.00
C LEU A 592 0.27 2.00 -20.23
N PHE A 593 1.29 2.20 -19.39
CA PHE A 593 2.30 3.24 -19.62
C PHE A 593 3.07 3.02 -20.92
N LEU A 594 3.46 1.78 -21.24
CA LEU A 594 4.19 1.48 -22.47
C LEU A 594 3.33 1.70 -23.73
N VAL A 595 2.05 1.28 -23.71
CA VAL A 595 1.12 1.52 -24.82
C VAL A 595 0.86 3.01 -25.01
N SER A 596 0.66 3.75 -23.90
CA SER A 596 0.48 5.20 -23.91
C SER A 596 1.66 5.92 -24.55
N ILE A 597 2.89 5.69 -24.05
CA ILE A 597 4.09 6.38 -24.56
C ILE A 597 4.43 5.93 -25.98
N THR A 598 4.28 4.64 -26.31
CA THR A 598 4.50 4.16 -27.69
C THR A 598 3.54 4.82 -28.67
N GLY A 599 2.26 4.94 -28.28
CA GLY A 599 1.26 5.65 -29.08
C GLY A 599 1.57 7.14 -29.24
N MET A 600 2.07 7.78 -28.18
CA MET A 600 2.52 9.18 -28.20
C MET A 600 3.72 9.38 -29.14
N VAL A 601 4.75 8.53 -29.06
CA VAL A 601 5.94 8.59 -29.94
C VAL A 601 5.55 8.43 -31.41
N VAL A 602 4.77 7.40 -31.75
CA VAL A 602 4.33 7.15 -33.14
C VAL A 602 3.57 8.36 -33.67
N ASN A 603 2.69 8.92 -32.84
CA ASN A 603 1.89 10.06 -33.22
C ASN A 603 2.72 11.36 -33.35
N PHE A 604 3.72 11.58 -32.49
CA PHE A 604 4.67 12.69 -32.62
C PHE A 604 5.54 12.58 -33.87
N VAL A 605 5.95 11.37 -34.26
CA VAL A 605 6.63 11.11 -35.55
C VAL A 605 5.72 11.51 -36.72
N CYS A 606 4.48 11.02 -36.73
CA CYS A 606 3.50 11.36 -37.78
C CYS A 606 3.21 12.86 -37.83
N TRP A 607 3.12 13.51 -36.67
CA TRP A 607 2.92 14.95 -36.57
C TRP A 607 4.12 15.73 -37.12
N THR A 608 5.35 15.35 -36.77
CA THR A 608 6.59 15.98 -37.25
C THR A 608 6.72 15.84 -38.77
N ILE A 609 6.42 14.66 -39.33
CA ILE A 609 6.42 14.43 -40.79
C ILE A 609 5.39 15.33 -41.49
N THR A 610 4.17 15.39 -40.94
CA THR A 610 3.09 16.20 -41.51
C THR A 610 3.42 17.70 -41.44
N GLY A 611 4.00 18.16 -40.32
CA GLY A 611 4.47 19.53 -40.15
C GLY A 611 5.60 19.90 -41.13
N ALA A 612 6.57 19.01 -41.33
CA ALA A 612 7.64 19.21 -42.31
C ALA A 612 7.12 19.27 -43.76
N ILE A 613 6.12 18.46 -44.10
CA ILE A 613 5.45 18.51 -45.41
C ILE A 613 4.67 19.82 -45.58
N TYR A 614 4.01 20.29 -44.52
CA TYR A 614 3.27 21.55 -44.52
C TYR A 614 4.19 22.75 -44.77
N GLU A 615 5.31 22.83 -44.04
CA GLU A 615 6.30 23.90 -44.13
C GLU A 615 7.03 23.90 -45.48
N ASN A 616 7.43 22.71 -45.99
CA ASN A 616 8.03 22.57 -47.32
C ASN A 616 7.07 22.83 -48.49
N SER A 617 5.76 22.87 -48.24
CA SER A 617 4.75 23.20 -49.25
C SER A 617 4.43 24.70 -49.31
N ASN A 618 5.23 25.56 -48.68
CA ASN A 618 4.97 27.00 -48.52
C ASN A 618 3.57 27.29 -47.94
N GLU A 619 3.12 26.49 -46.96
CA GLU A 619 1.82 26.68 -46.27
C GLU A 619 0.58 26.59 -47.17
N ASN A 620 0.72 26.14 -48.43
CA ASN A 620 -0.39 26.07 -49.39
C ASN A 620 -1.22 24.78 -49.29
N ASN A 621 -0.75 23.78 -48.55
CA ASN A 621 -1.40 22.47 -48.47
C ASN A 621 -2.32 22.36 -47.26
N SER A 622 -3.56 22.84 -47.39
CA SER A 622 -4.57 22.78 -46.33
C SER A 622 -4.85 21.36 -45.81
N ALA A 623 -4.64 20.33 -46.64
CA ALA A 623 -4.82 18.92 -46.23
C ALA A 623 -3.79 18.47 -45.19
N ALA A 624 -2.55 18.95 -45.27
CA ALA A 624 -1.53 18.68 -44.26
C ALA A 624 -1.84 19.39 -42.93
N GLY A 625 -2.39 20.61 -42.98
CA GLY A 625 -2.89 21.32 -41.80
C GLY A 625 -3.99 20.53 -41.06
N TYR A 626 -5.02 20.06 -41.75
CA TYR A 626 -6.08 19.22 -41.14
C TYR A 626 -5.55 17.90 -40.59
N THR A 627 -4.61 17.27 -41.29
CA THR A 627 -4.00 16.00 -40.86
C THR A 627 -3.22 16.18 -39.55
N GLN A 628 -2.52 17.31 -39.40
CA GLN A 628 -1.84 17.69 -38.15
C GLN A 628 -2.83 17.80 -36.97
N LEU A 629 -4.04 18.31 -37.19
CA LEU A 629 -5.06 18.39 -36.12
C LEU A 629 -5.56 17.01 -35.67
N VAL A 630 -5.72 16.07 -36.61
CA VAL A 630 -6.12 14.70 -36.31
C VAL A 630 -5.07 14.01 -35.44
N PHE A 631 -3.79 14.16 -35.77
CA PHE A 631 -2.72 13.60 -34.94
C PHE A 631 -2.69 14.24 -33.54
N ILE A 632 -2.96 15.53 -33.38
CA ILE A 632 -3.06 16.14 -32.04
C ILE A 632 -4.21 15.52 -31.21
N TRP A 633 -5.31 15.14 -31.84
CA TRP A 633 -6.41 14.48 -31.14
C TRP A 633 -6.05 13.05 -30.74
N ILE A 634 -5.39 12.30 -31.63
CA ILE A 634 -4.89 10.95 -31.36
C ILE A 634 -3.85 10.97 -30.23
N PHE A 635 -2.99 11.98 -30.19
CA PHE A 635 -2.06 12.19 -29.07
C PHE A 635 -2.80 12.25 -27.73
N GLY A 636 -3.88 13.04 -27.66
CA GLY A 636 -4.70 13.20 -26.45
C GLY A 636 -5.25 11.86 -25.95
N ILE A 637 -5.74 11.02 -26.87
CA ILE A 637 -6.24 9.67 -26.54
C ILE A 637 -5.16 8.84 -25.84
N PHE A 638 -3.96 8.77 -26.41
CA PHE A 638 -2.87 7.98 -25.83
C PHE A 638 -2.37 8.57 -24.52
N TYR A 639 -2.34 9.90 -24.39
CA TYR A 639 -1.99 10.57 -23.14
C TYR A 639 -2.99 10.24 -22.02
N ASP A 640 -4.29 10.30 -22.31
CA ASP A 640 -5.35 10.04 -21.32
C ASP A 640 -5.36 8.60 -20.80
N ILE A 641 -5.00 7.62 -21.65
CA ILE A 641 -4.88 6.21 -21.25
C ILE A 641 -3.83 6.01 -20.15
N GLY A 642 -2.71 6.74 -20.23
CA GLY A 642 -1.59 6.63 -19.31
C GLY A 642 -1.67 7.66 -18.18
N PHE A 643 -1.43 8.92 -18.53
CA PHE A 643 -1.02 9.96 -17.58
C PHE A 643 -2.18 10.66 -16.85
N SER A 644 -3.41 10.52 -17.33
CA SER A 644 -4.58 11.13 -16.66
C SER A 644 -4.91 10.44 -15.33
N GLY A 645 -4.99 9.10 -15.33
CA GLY A 645 -5.34 8.30 -14.15
C GLY A 645 -4.16 7.64 -13.45
N LEU A 646 -3.22 7.06 -14.20
CA LEU A 646 -2.16 6.22 -13.60
C LEU A 646 -1.08 7.04 -12.89
N LEU A 647 -0.95 8.34 -13.19
CA LEU A 647 0.05 9.20 -12.56
C LEU A 647 -0.03 9.13 -11.03
N ILE A 648 -1.20 9.42 -10.49
CA ILE A 648 -1.41 9.47 -9.04
C ILE A 648 -1.41 8.04 -8.47
N ALA A 649 -2.07 7.10 -9.15
CA ALA A 649 -2.18 5.72 -8.67
C ALA A 649 -0.82 5.02 -8.56
N TYR A 650 0.02 5.11 -9.60
CA TYR A 650 1.34 4.50 -9.63
C TYR A 650 2.28 5.07 -8.58
N ALA A 651 2.28 6.40 -8.38
CA ALA A 651 3.10 7.03 -7.36
C ALA A 651 2.74 6.54 -5.94
N LEU A 652 1.45 6.35 -5.65
CA LEU A 652 0.98 5.82 -4.36
C LEU A 652 1.39 4.36 -4.14
N GLU A 653 1.44 3.56 -5.21
CA GLU A 653 1.82 2.14 -5.19
C GLU A 653 3.34 1.94 -5.03
N VAL A 654 4.18 2.81 -5.60
CA VAL A 654 5.65 2.74 -5.49
C VAL A 654 6.17 3.27 -4.14
N LEU A 655 5.46 4.22 -3.54
CA LEU A 655 5.89 4.86 -2.29
C LEU A 655 5.47 4.04 -1.05
N PRO A 656 6.41 3.77 -0.12
CA PRO A 656 6.09 3.12 1.15
C PRO A 656 5.29 4.08 2.02
N PHE A 657 4.46 3.52 2.88
CA PHE A 657 3.46 4.23 3.67
C PHE A 657 4.02 5.49 4.39
N HIS A 658 5.12 5.34 5.12
CA HIS A 658 5.75 6.43 5.89
C HIS A 658 6.41 7.54 5.03
N LEU A 659 6.66 7.30 3.75
CA LEU A 659 7.19 8.30 2.81
C LEU A 659 6.15 8.80 1.82
N ARG A 660 4.96 8.20 1.78
CA ARG A 660 3.96 8.42 0.73
C ARG A 660 3.50 9.87 0.65
N ALA A 661 3.14 10.48 1.78
CA ALA A 661 2.69 11.88 1.80
C ALA A 661 3.78 12.85 1.27
N LYS A 662 5.02 12.69 1.76
CA LYS A 662 6.17 13.50 1.34
C LYS A 662 6.52 13.28 -0.13
N GLY A 663 6.45 12.05 -0.61
CA GLY A 663 6.72 11.70 -2.02
C GLY A 663 5.66 12.26 -2.97
N MET A 664 4.39 12.18 -2.61
CA MET A 664 3.29 12.80 -3.38
C MET A 664 3.41 14.33 -3.45
N MET A 665 3.88 14.97 -2.37
CA MET A 665 4.17 16.41 -2.38
C MET A 665 5.30 16.74 -3.37
N ILE A 666 6.41 15.99 -3.34
CA ILE A 666 7.53 16.16 -4.28
C ILE A 666 7.07 15.97 -5.73
N MET A 667 6.22 14.97 -5.99
CA MET A 667 5.65 14.73 -7.32
C MET A 667 4.86 15.93 -7.82
N ASN A 668 3.93 16.46 -7.00
CA ASN A 668 3.07 17.58 -7.38
C ASN A 668 3.88 18.88 -7.58
N ILE A 669 4.89 19.13 -6.75
CA ILE A 669 5.82 20.25 -6.95
C ILE A 669 6.58 20.08 -8.26
N THR A 670 7.06 18.87 -8.56
CA THR A 670 7.75 18.57 -9.82
C THR A 670 6.84 18.81 -11.02
N VAL A 671 5.60 18.32 -10.98
CA VAL A 671 4.59 18.56 -12.02
C VAL A 671 4.42 20.07 -12.26
N GLN A 672 4.17 20.86 -11.22
CA GLN A 672 3.96 22.30 -11.39
C GLN A 672 5.22 23.04 -11.83
N ALA A 673 6.40 22.62 -11.36
CA ALA A 673 7.68 23.23 -11.74
C ALA A 673 8.01 22.96 -13.22
N ILE A 674 7.85 21.72 -13.68
CA ILE A 674 8.07 21.36 -15.08
C ILE A 674 7.04 22.03 -15.97
N LEU A 675 5.76 22.08 -15.56
CA LEU A 675 4.74 22.82 -16.29
C LEU A 675 5.11 24.31 -16.41
N ALA A 676 5.61 24.92 -15.33
CA ALA A 676 6.07 26.31 -15.36
C ALA A 676 7.26 26.53 -16.32
N LEU A 677 8.20 25.59 -16.34
CA LEU A 677 9.32 25.61 -17.28
C LEU A 677 8.83 25.48 -18.73
N SER A 678 8.05 24.43 -19.04
CA SER A 678 7.51 24.17 -20.37
C SER A 678 6.73 25.35 -20.93
N ASN A 679 5.91 26.01 -20.12
CA ASN A 679 5.12 27.16 -20.54
C ASN A 679 5.99 28.38 -20.91
N GLN A 680 7.18 28.51 -20.31
CA GLN A 680 8.13 29.60 -20.57
C GLN A 680 9.06 29.27 -21.75
N THR A 681 9.61 28.06 -21.77
CA THR A 681 10.63 27.64 -22.74
C THR A 681 10.03 27.37 -24.11
N ASN A 682 8.82 26.79 -24.18
CA ASN A 682 8.25 26.36 -25.44
C ASN A 682 8.00 27.50 -26.41
N LYS A 683 7.63 28.70 -25.92
CA LYS A 683 7.32 29.84 -26.79
C LYS A 683 8.59 30.42 -27.39
N ILE A 684 9.58 30.61 -26.53
CA ILE A 684 10.92 31.08 -26.92
C ILE A 684 11.54 30.12 -27.94
N ALA A 685 11.38 28.82 -27.74
CA ALA A 685 11.87 27.83 -28.69
C ALA A 685 11.11 27.90 -30.03
N TRP A 686 9.77 27.98 -30.00
CA TRP A 686 8.95 28.07 -31.21
C TRP A 686 9.33 29.26 -32.10
N ASP A 687 9.61 30.44 -31.53
CA ASP A 687 9.90 31.64 -32.31
C ASP A 687 11.35 31.79 -32.78
N ASN A 688 12.32 31.20 -32.05
CA ASN A 688 13.75 31.37 -32.35
C ASN A 688 14.35 30.24 -33.19
N LEU A 689 13.65 29.13 -33.37
CA LEU A 689 14.13 28.00 -34.18
C LEU A 689 13.81 28.23 -35.67
N PRO A 690 14.79 28.06 -36.58
CA PRO A 690 14.66 28.45 -37.99
C PRO A 690 13.65 27.63 -38.80
N ASN A 691 13.30 26.42 -38.34
CA ASN A 691 12.18 25.65 -38.88
C ASN A 691 11.40 25.02 -37.73
N HIS A 692 10.06 25.07 -37.79
CA HIS A 692 9.21 24.60 -36.70
C HIS A 692 9.30 23.08 -36.49
N TRP A 693 9.60 22.32 -37.55
CA TRP A 693 9.80 20.87 -37.46
C TRP A 693 10.98 20.45 -36.59
N ASN A 694 12.02 21.28 -36.44
CA ASN A 694 13.17 20.98 -35.58
C ASN A 694 12.74 20.86 -34.11
N PHE A 695 11.79 21.69 -33.69
CA PHE A 695 11.27 21.69 -32.33
C PHE A 695 10.36 20.48 -32.07
N MET A 696 9.55 20.09 -33.06
CA MET A 696 8.73 18.88 -33.00
C MET A 696 9.60 17.61 -32.95
N LEU A 697 10.74 17.62 -33.66
CA LEU A 697 11.71 16.52 -33.63
C LEU A 697 12.39 16.38 -32.27
N PHE A 698 12.68 17.49 -31.58
CA PHE A 698 13.19 17.46 -30.21
C PHE A 698 12.21 16.74 -29.27
N TYR A 699 10.92 17.06 -29.31
CA TYR A 699 9.89 16.36 -28.53
C TYR A 699 9.77 14.88 -28.92
N THR A 700 9.85 14.57 -30.20
CA THR A 700 9.81 13.18 -30.66
C THR A 700 10.98 12.35 -30.12
N LEU A 701 12.19 12.91 -30.11
CA LEU A 701 13.36 12.26 -29.52
C LEU A 701 13.26 12.16 -28.01
N TRP A 702 12.71 13.20 -27.36
CA TRP A 702 12.48 13.22 -25.93
C TRP A 702 11.49 12.13 -25.50
N ASP A 703 10.32 12.05 -26.13
CA ASP A 703 9.32 10.99 -25.88
C ASP A 703 9.89 9.59 -26.12
N PHE A 704 10.79 9.43 -27.11
CA PHE A 704 11.49 8.17 -27.32
C PHE A 704 12.46 7.84 -26.18
N CYS A 705 13.18 8.83 -25.64
CA CYS A 705 13.99 8.66 -24.44
C CYS A 705 13.13 8.30 -23.23
N GLU A 706 11.94 8.90 -23.08
CA GLU A 706 10.97 8.53 -22.05
C GLU A 706 10.51 7.08 -22.19
N LEU A 707 10.22 6.62 -23.42
CA LEU A 707 9.85 5.23 -23.69
C LEU A 707 10.93 4.26 -23.24
N VAL A 708 12.19 4.54 -23.60
CA VAL A 708 13.35 3.73 -23.19
C VAL A 708 13.48 3.72 -21.66
N PHE A 709 13.34 4.89 -21.03
CA PHE A 709 13.41 5.02 -19.57
C PHE A 709 12.32 4.20 -18.89
N VAL A 710 11.06 4.36 -19.30
CA VAL A 710 9.92 3.62 -18.73
C VAL A 710 10.06 2.11 -18.96
N TYR A 711 10.54 1.70 -20.13
CA TYR A 711 10.76 0.29 -20.43
C TYR A 711 11.74 -0.37 -19.46
N PHE A 712 12.86 0.28 -19.12
CA PHE A 712 13.88 -0.28 -18.23
C PHE A 712 13.60 -0.07 -16.74
N PHE A 713 12.97 1.05 -16.36
CA PHE A 713 12.92 1.48 -14.97
C PHE A 713 11.55 1.35 -14.30
N TYR A 714 10.45 1.30 -15.06
CA TYR A 714 9.13 1.16 -14.44
C TYR A 714 8.86 -0.31 -14.10
N VAL A 715 8.46 -0.53 -12.85
CA VAL A 715 8.11 -1.84 -12.30
C VAL A 715 6.60 -2.06 -12.44
N GLU A 716 6.18 -3.30 -12.70
CA GLU A 716 4.76 -3.67 -12.69
C GLU A 716 4.26 -3.76 -11.24
N THR A 717 3.19 -3.03 -10.93
CA THR A 717 2.59 -2.96 -9.60
C THR A 717 1.28 -3.76 -9.50
N LYS A 718 0.80 -4.37 -10.58
CA LYS A 718 -0.36 -5.28 -10.57
C LYS A 718 0.01 -6.67 -10.08
N GLY A 719 -0.60 -7.10 -8.97
CA GLY A 719 -0.47 -8.46 -8.45
C GLY A 719 0.35 -8.56 -7.15
N PRO A 720 1.57 -8.02 -7.07
CA PRO A 720 2.36 -8.12 -5.85
C PRO A 720 1.84 -7.21 -4.74
N THR A 721 1.98 -7.64 -3.49
CA THR A 721 1.62 -6.81 -2.33
C THR A 721 2.55 -5.58 -2.24
N LEU A 722 2.13 -4.51 -1.55
CA LEU A 722 2.98 -3.31 -1.34
C LEU A 722 4.36 -3.65 -0.73
N GLU A 723 4.42 -4.76 0.01
CA GLU A 723 5.63 -5.32 0.63
C GLU A 723 6.51 -6.07 -0.38
N GLU A 724 5.92 -6.79 -1.34
CA GLU A 724 6.65 -7.40 -2.45
C GLU A 724 7.18 -6.33 -3.43
N ILE A 725 6.47 -5.22 -3.63
CA ILE A 725 6.99 -4.05 -4.35
C ILE A 725 8.18 -3.47 -3.57
N ALA A 726 8.08 -3.38 -2.23
CA ALA A 726 9.20 -2.94 -1.41
C ALA A 726 10.42 -3.87 -1.53
N ARG A 727 10.20 -5.19 -1.62
CA ARG A 727 11.22 -6.20 -1.88
C ARG A 727 11.96 -6.00 -3.21
N ILE A 728 11.26 -5.60 -4.27
CA ILE A 728 11.87 -5.29 -5.59
C ILE A 728 12.79 -4.06 -5.50
N PHE A 729 12.44 -3.07 -4.67
CA PHE A 729 13.17 -1.81 -4.57
C PHE A 729 14.30 -1.80 -3.52
N ASP A 730 14.11 -2.46 -2.38
CA ASP A 730 15.06 -2.45 -1.25
C ASP A 730 15.93 -3.73 -1.18
N GLY A 731 15.62 -4.78 -1.95
CA GLY A 731 16.30 -6.08 -1.93
C GLY A 731 15.79 -7.01 -0.82
N ASP A 732 16.24 -8.27 -0.81
CA ASP A 732 15.82 -9.31 0.16
C ASP A 732 16.16 -8.98 1.63
N ASP A 733 16.96 -7.93 1.89
CA ASP A 733 17.41 -7.52 3.24
C ASP A 733 16.43 -6.58 3.99
N ALA A 734 15.30 -6.21 3.41
CA ALA A 734 14.34 -5.24 3.98
C ALA A 734 13.08 -5.87 4.60
N ILE A 735 13.16 -7.09 5.12
CA ILE A 735 12.02 -7.75 5.74
C ILE A 735 11.87 -7.30 7.21
N ALA A 736 10.84 -6.51 7.48
CA ALA A 736 10.02 -6.76 8.67
C ALA A 736 9.10 -7.92 8.29
N HIS A 737 9.32 -9.10 8.89
CA HIS A 737 8.50 -10.27 8.60
C HIS A 737 7.10 -9.96 9.13
N VAL A 738 6.14 -9.70 8.24
CA VAL A 738 4.73 -9.81 8.59
C VAL A 738 4.46 -11.29 8.73
N ASP A 739 4.46 -11.76 9.98
CA ASP A 739 4.11 -13.11 10.33
C ASP A 739 2.62 -13.28 10.03
N MET A 740 2.29 -14.02 8.97
CA MET A 740 0.90 -14.30 8.58
C MET A 740 0.11 -14.95 9.74
N ASN A 741 0.80 -15.63 10.66
CA ASN A 741 0.19 -16.20 11.87
C ASN A 741 -0.22 -15.13 12.89
N GLN A 742 0.40 -13.95 12.87
CA GLN A 742 0.04 -12.83 13.75
C GLN A 742 -1.22 -12.13 13.24
N VAL A 743 -1.36 -11.99 11.92
CA VAL A 743 -2.59 -11.48 11.28
C VAL A 743 -3.77 -12.43 11.52
N GLU A 744 -3.53 -13.74 11.44
CA GLU A 744 -4.54 -14.77 11.71
C GLU A 744 -4.94 -14.81 13.21
N LYS A 745 -3.97 -14.61 14.13
CA LYS A 745 -4.24 -14.44 15.56
C LYS A 745 -5.02 -13.17 15.89
N GLU A 746 -4.77 -12.06 15.21
CA GLU A 746 -5.51 -10.81 15.43
C GLU A 746 -6.94 -10.87 14.90
N ILE A 747 -7.17 -11.61 13.81
CA ILE A 747 -8.52 -11.90 13.28
C ILE A 747 -9.30 -12.80 14.26
N HIS A 748 -8.69 -13.89 14.76
CA HIS A 748 -9.33 -14.78 15.74
C HIS A 748 -9.52 -14.13 17.12
N ALA A 749 -8.61 -13.26 17.56
CA ALA A 749 -8.80 -12.46 18.77
C ALA A 749 -9.96 -11.46 18.64
N GLY A 750 -10.24 -10.98 17.42
CA GLY A 750 -11.40 -10.15 17.11
C GLY A 750 -12.72 -10.90 17.21
N GLU A 751 -12.77 -12.14 16.74
CA GLU A 751 -13.95 -13.02 16.82
C GLU A 751 -14.27 -13.45 18.25
N HIS A 752 -13.26 -13.79 19.06
CA HIS A 752 -13.46 -14.12 20.48
C HIS A 752 -14.00 -12.94 21.31
N LEU A 753 -13.63 -11.69 20.95
CA LEU A 753 -14.19 -10.50 21.58
C LEU A 753 -15.66 -10.26 21.21
N GLU A 754 -16.10 -10.61 20.00
CA GLU A 754 -17.51 -10.51 19.61
C GLU A 754 -18.37 -11.60 20.28
N ASP A 755 -17.82 -12.80 20.46
CA ASP A 755 -18.49 -13.88 21.18
C ASP A 755 -18.59 -13.60 22.69
N ASP A 756 -17.55 -13.07 23.33
CA ASP A 756 -17.60 -12.68 24.75
C ASP A 756 -18.58 -11.52 25.01
N ILE A 757 -18.72 -10.57 24.07
CA ILE A 757 -19.72 -9.49 24.16
C ILE A 757 -21.15 -10.05 24.02
N ASN A 758 -21.37 -11.04 23.14
CA ASN A 758 -22.67 -11.68 22.99
C ASN A 758 -23.03 -12.56 24.20
N VAL A 759 -22.07 -13.27 24.80
CA VAL A 759 -22.31 -14.09 26.00
C VAL A 759 -22.63 -13.21 27.21
N HIS A 760 -21.93 -12.09 27.40
CA HIS A 760 -22.22 -11.14 28.48
C HIS A 760 -23.54 -10.37 28.30
N ALA A 761 -24.01 -10.17 27.06
CA ALA A 761 -25.32 -9.59 26.80
C ALA A 761 -26.46 -10.56 27.18
N VAL A 762 -26.30 -11.86 26.94
CA VAL A 762 -27.29 -12.91 27.28
C VAL A 762 -27.35 -13.18 28.79
N ASP A 763 -26.22 -13.11 29.50
CA ASP A 763 -26.19 -13.30 30.96
C ASP A 763 -26.75 -12.09 31.74
N ASN A 764 -26.68 -10.88 31.17
CA ASN A 764 -27.34 -9.70 31.72
C ASN A 764 -28.87 -9.71 31.55
N GLU A 765 -29.40 -10.45 30.57
CA GLU A 765 -30.85 -10.64 30.41
C GLU A 765 -31.40 -11.71 31.36
N LYS A 766 -30.64 -12.76 31.67
CA LYS A 766 -31.05 -13.82 32.63
C LYS A 766 -30.99 -13.40 34.10
N SER A 767 -30.23 -12.36 34.45
CA SER A 767 -30.18 -11.81 35.82
C SER A 767 -31.26 -10.75 36.10
N ARG A 768 -32.10 -10.43 35.10
CA ARG A 768 -33.21 -9.47 35.20
C ARG A 768 -34.62 -10.10 35.14
N VAL A 769 -34.71 -11.43 35.13
CA VAL A 769 -35.96 -12.21 35.32
C VAL A 769 -35.89 -12.89 36.68
#